data_AF-A0A559MLT9-F1
#
_entry.id   AF-A0A559MLT9-F1
#
_cell.length_a   1.000
_cell.length_b   1.000
_cell.length_c   1.000
_cell.angle_alpha   90.00
_cell.angle_beta   90.00
_cell.angle_gamma   90.00
#
_symmetry.space_group_name_H-M   'P 1'
#
loop_
_entity.id
_entity.type
_entity.pdbx_description
1 polymer ?
#
loop_
_entity_poly.entity_id
_entity_poly.type
_entity_poly.pdbx_seq_one_letter_code
_entity_poly.pdbx_strand_id
1 'polypeptide(L)'
;MDTKEKYDADVEGSPPPMSSEGDVEMGETNQLSKTLKGRHMQMIAIGGSIGAGLFVGSGSSLNSGGPGWLVIDFMITGFMLLLTVNAMGELAALYPVAGSFYNYSVRFIDPAWGFAMGWNYALNWLVVLPFELTTAGITIAFWTDPNDTGNPSINVGVWITIFLVLVCAIQFFGVKGYGEVEFVLGLIKVVAVVGFIILGIIIDCGGVPTDTRGYIGAHYWHKPGAFRNGFKGFCSVFVTAAFAFGGTELVGLAAAEAANPRKAIPKATKQVFWRITLFYVLSLFLLGLIVPSDNKNLSSASGGNTRYSPFVLSFQLAGIKVLPSIFNAVITISVISVANSSIYGSTRTVQALAAQGMGPKILARVDSKGRPYVVVIIGLLFGCLAYVNEASQGSVIFDWLLALSGLSNFFTWGSICLAHIMFRKAWYMNGRTTDDLPFAAIFGVTGSWIGFFLNCICLAAQFYIALFPIGGAAPSADAFFQAYLAAPIVIAFFVAYKLWYKQWAIGVDLSAIKIDEGRRDYDATAFNEEMRLEREEQAQWPTWKKLVSASITFKGLGSRYVRGFTAPLGWRLASIRAGSRCIHAQERPKKPLSSGVDVRSRPDARYVFSAIVILGLPLCFWLGQTPFQTLQAEAPPDQDSKEEEDGQPRRRIRLDEVKAHGPDSENPWVVRGQSVYDITEWVAGHPGGEVILRAAGGSVEPYWKIFSIHQKQEVYDILEQYRIGCVDERDLVDEQVPADSIIDPFVDDPRRDGKLLVLSATPCNAETPGEELRGFIAPNRLFYVRNHMWVPSIEEEQYRLTIELDDGEEKTYTLMDLREKFPSVTITSTMQCSGNRRKHMTEQCGSTNGLQWNVGAIGNATWTGVRLRDVLLDAGFPIDAPPEEAKHAQFTGLEAYGASVPLQKAIDAHGDVLLAYEMNGSGIPRDHGFPLRVIVPGHVAARSVKWVQRITISDEESLSQWQRRDYKSFGPNEGSKPDWSQARAIQEMPVTSAITSITGSPSESISKPKLTDSSDNKKDSDVVIVEGYAYSGGGREIVRVDISTDDGRTWDQAELVPADAENRGSKAWCWTHWRYQIPASEFRGCVLAVKATDEAYNTQPETHGSIYNVRGNLATAWHRVQV
;
A
#
# COMPACT_ATOMS: atom_id res chain seq x y z
N MET A 1 54.88 31.40 33.70
CA MET A 1 55.22 32.61 32.93
C MET A 1 54.88 32.32 31.49
N ASP A 2 53.93 32.94 30.83
CA ASP A 2 53.00 34.01 31.18
C ASP A 2 51.89 34.03 30.10
N THR A 3 50.66 34.41 30.50
CA THR A 3 49.58 35.06 29.71
C THR A 3 49.15 34.47 28.35
N LYS A 4 47.93 33.94 28.10
CA LYS A 4 46.54 34.40 28.35
C LYS A 4 46.14 35.70 27.62
N GLU A 5 44.98 35.62 26.93
CA GLU A 5 44.15 36.68 26.30
C GLU A 5 44.43 36.98 24.80
N LYS A 6 43.45 37.22 23.90
CA LYS A 6 41.96 37.18 23.90
C LYS A 6 41.51 37.47 22.44
N TYR A 7 40.40 36.85 22.02
CA TYR A 7 39.39 37.28 21.03
C TYR A 7 39.81 37.60 19.59
N ASP A 8 39.30 36.79 18.66
CA ASP A 8 38.27 37.29 17.73
C ASP A 8 37.22 36.20 17.50
N ALA A 9 35.97 36.65 17.50
CA ALA A 9 34.75 35.85 17.45
C ALA A 9 34.15 35.83 16.03
N ASP A 10 33.44 34.74 15.75
CA ASP A 10 32.22 34.64 14.93
C ASP A 10 32.23 35.17 13.48
N VAL A 11 32.29 34.22 12.54
CA VAL A 11 31.41 34.24 11.36
C VAL A 11 30.67 32.90 11.31
N GLU A 12 29.73 32.70 12.25
CA GLU A 12 28.63 31.75 12.07
C GLU A 12 27.62 32.36 11.07
N GLY A 13 27.16 31.57 10.11
CA GLY A 13 26.10 31.98 9.19
C GLY A 13 26.33 31.70 7.71
N SER A 14 26.97 30.58 7.36
CA SER A 14 26.78 29.99 6.04
C SER A 14 25.66 28.94 6.15
N PRO A 15 24.63 28.95 5.28
CA PRO A 15 23.70 27.84 5.19
C PRO A 15 24.48 26.57 4.84
N PRO A 16 23.98 25.36 5.19
CA PRO A 16 24.49 24.18 4.56
C PRO A 16 24.38 24.41 3.04
N PRO A 17 25.45 24.23 2.25
CA PRO A 17 25.31 24.26 0.82
C PRO A 17 24.28 23.18 0.47
N MET A 18 23.19 23.55 -0.22
CA MET A 18 22.56 22.58 -1.11
C MET A 18 23.51 22.48 -2.31
N SER A 19 24.60 21.75 -2.12
CA SER A 19 25.47 21.37 -3.22
C SER A 19 24.67 20.43 -4.12
N SER A 20 24.71 20.72 -5.41
CA SER A 20 24.16 19.85 -6.45
C SER A 20 24.96 18.57 -6.66
N GLU A 21 26.00 18.34 -5.86
CA GLU A 21 26.90 17.18 -5.81
C GLU A 21 27.29 16.96 -4.34
N GLY A 22 27.19 15.71 -3.85
CA GLY A 22 27.51 15.33 -2.47
C GLY A 22 26.33 14.71 -1.74
N ASP A 23 26.49 13.47 -1.33
CA ASP A 23 25.53 12.66 -0.60
C ASP A 23 24.92 13.43 0.59
N VAL A 24 23.59 13.58 0.57
CA VAL A 24 22.86 13.86 1.81
C VAL A 24 22.81 12.54 2.57
N GLU A 25 23.89 12.23 3.29
CA GLU A 25 23.85 11.31 4.41
C GLU A 25 22.73 11.79 5.35
N MET A 26 21.59 11.12 5.29
CA MET A 26 20.57 11.14 6.32
C MET A 26 21.22 10.56 7.58
N GLY A 27 21.87 11.42 8.38
CA GLY A 27 22.60 10.99 9.57
C GLY A 27 21.78 10.04 10.43
N GLU A 28 22.41 8.95 10.84
CA GLU A 28 21.99 7.91 11.80
C GLU A 28 20.92 8.41 12.81
N THR A 29 19.66 8.41 12.38
CA THR A 29 18.51 8.76 13.23
C THR A 29 17.42 7.74 13.00
N ASN A 30 17.33 6.76 13.92
CA ASN A 30 16.31 5.71 14.01
C ASN A 30 15.00 6.07 13.29
N GLN A 31 14.68 5.35 12.21
CA GLN A 31 13.47 5.58 11.42
C GLN A 31 12.18 5.32 12.23
N LEU A 32 11.12 6.08 11.96
CA LEU A 32 9.79 5.88 12.57
C LEU A 32 9.20 4.49 12.20
N SER A 33 8.50 3.85 13.15
CA SER A 33 7.92 2.51 12.99
C SER A 33 6.79 2.47 11.93
N LYS A 34 6.91 1.58 10.93
CA LYS A 34 5.95 1.40 9.81
C LYS A 34 4.89 0.32 10.12
N THR A 35 4.01 0.56 11.11
CA THR A 35 3.07 -0.47 11.63
C THR A 35 1.58 -0.19 11.43
N LEU A 36 1.19 0.92 10.78
CA LEU A 36 -0.23 1.27 10.58
C LEU A 36 -0.87 0.49 9.43
N LYS A 37 -1.92 -0.29 9.75
CA LYS A 37 -2.72 -1.03 8.75
C LYS A 37 -3.67 -0.10 8.00
N GLY A 38 -4.13 -0.50 6.81
CA GLY A 38 -5.06 0.28 5.99
C GLY A 38 -6.38 0.66 6.69
N ARG A 39 -6.85 -0.14 7.66
CA ARG A 39 -8.01 0.17 8.51
C ARG A 39 -7.76 1.32 9.49
N HIS A 40 -6.54 1.40 10.04
CA HIS A 40 -6.13 2.49 10.94
C HIS A 40 -6.06 3.79 10.15
N MET A 41 -5.49 3.76 8.94
CA MET A 41 -5.43 4.90 8.03
C MET A 41 -6.81 5.45 7.68
N GLN A 42 -7.78 4.56 7.41
CA GLN A 42 -9.16 4.97 7.13
C GLN A 42 -9.83 5.60 8.35
N MET A 43 -9.66 5.01 9.54
CA MET A 43 -10.28 5.57 10.75
C MET A 43 -9.59 6.83 11.26
N ILE A 44 -8.28 6.99 11.09
CA ILE A 44 -7.59 8.26 11.35
C ILE A 44 -8.13 9.34 10.40
N ALA A 45 -8.31 9.01 9.11
CA ALA A 45 -8.86 9.95 8.11
C ALA A 45 -10.34 10.31 8.35
N ILE A 46 -11.15 9.38 8.87
CA ILE A 46 -12.58 9.56 9.16
C ILE A 46 -12.81 10.23 10.52
N GLY A 47 -12.19 9.69 11.58
CA GLY A 47 -12.46 10.02 12.98
C GLY A 47 -11.58 11.11 13.58
N GLY A 48 -10.36 11.32 13.05
CA GLY A 48 -9.38 12.27 13.61
C GLY A 48 -9.76 13.75 13.48
N SER A 49 -10.72 14.09 12.62
CA SER A 49 -11.20 15.47 12.42
C SER A 49 -12.56 15.75 13.09
N ILE A 50 -13.25 14.74 13.63
CA ILE A 50 -14.53 14.94 14.32
C ILE A 50 -14.22 15.25 15.80
N GLY A 51 -14.48 16.47 16.23
CA GLY A 51 -14.13 16.95 17.58
C GLY A 51 -14.89 18.18 18.02
N ALA A 52 -14.30 18.93 18.94
CA ALA A 52 -14.87 20.15 19.51
C ALA A 52 -15.22 21.21 18.46
N GLY A 53 -14.48 21.29 17.35
CA GLY A 53 -14.78 22.23 16.26
C GLY A 53 -16.18 22.03 15.66
N LEU A 54 -16.59 20.77 15.43
CA LEU A 54 -17.94 20.45 14.95
C LEU A 54 -18.97 20.57 16.08
N PHE A 55 -18.74 19.90 17.21
CA PHE A 55 -19.78 19.77 18.24
C PHE A 55 -19.98 21.01 19.12
N VAL A 56 -18.96 21.85 19.27
CA VAL A 56 -18.96 23.00 20.18
C VAL A 56 -18.84 24.29 19.39
N GLY A 57 -17.83 24.39 18.52
CA GLY A 57 -17.56 25.58 17.72
C GLY A 57 -18.73 26.00 16.83
N SER A 58 -19.49 25.03 16.31
CA SER A 58 -20.69 25.30 15.49
C SER A 58 -21.76 26.13 16.22
N GLY A 59 -21.80 26.15 17.55
CA GLY A 59 -22.75 26.97 18.32
C GLY A 59 -22.49 28.47 18.13
N SER A 60 -21.23 28.89 18.26
CA SER A 60 -20.80 30.27 18.02
C SER A 60 -21.00 30.67 16.55
N SER A 61 -20.69 29.77 15.61
CA SER A 61 -20.92 29.99 14.18
C SER A 61 -22.41 30.12 13.85
N LEU A 62 -23.28 29.30 14.44
CA LEU A 62 -24.73 29.39 14.26
C LEU A 62 -25.28 30.70 14.84
N ASN A 63 -24.78 31.16 15.99
CA ASN A 63 -25.20 32.42 16.61
C ASN A 63 -24.78 33.65 15.79
N SER A 64 -23.54 33.63 15.29
CA SER A 64 -22.90 34.75 14.59
C SER A 64 -23.31 34.83 13.11
N GLY A 65 -23.35 33.71 12.40
CA GLY A 65 -23.69 33.64 10.97
C GLY A 65 -25.16 33.30 10.68
N GLY A 66 -25.84 32.61 11.60
CA GLY A 66 -27.15 32.00 11.30
C GLY A 66 -27.00 30.71 10.47
N PRO A 67 -28.11 29.96 10.29
CA PRO A 67 -28.05 28.63 9.68
C PRO A 67 -27.66 28.66 8.18
N GLY A 68 -27.91 29.77 7.48
CA GLY A 68 -27.54 29.95 6.09
C GLY A 68 -26.04 30.11 5.90
N TRP A 69 -25.41 31.08 6.57
CA TRP A 69 -23.94 31.26 6.50
C TRP A 69 -23.20 30.07 7.07
N LEU A 70 -23.69 29.47 8.16
CA LEU A 70 -23.14 28.24 8.71
C LEU A 70 -22.95 27.15 7.66
N VAL A 71 -24.01 26.83 6.89
CA VAL A 71 -23.95 25.76 5.89
C VAL A 71 -23.10 26.18 4.69
N ILE A 72 -23.24 27.42 4.21
CA ILE A 72 -22.46 27.94 3.07
C ILE A 72 -20.96 27.93 3.35
N ASP A 73 -20.54 28.41 4.51
CA ASP A 73 -19.12 28.56 4.83
C ASP A 73 -18.45 27.21 5.09
N PHE A 74 -19.18 26.26 5.68
CA PHE A 74 -18.73 24.87 5.78
C PHE A 74 -18.69 24.16 4.42
N MET A 75 -19.58 24.49 3.47
CA MET A 75 -19.50 23.99 2.09
C MET A 75 -18.30 24.58 1.34
N ILE A 76 -18.05 25.89 1.45
CA ILE A 76 -16.90 26.56 0.82
C ILE A 76 -15.59 26.00 1.39
N THR A 77 -15.48 25.92 2.71
CA THR A 77 -14.29 25.38 3.39
C THR A 77 -14.11 23.90 3.08
N GLY A 78 -15.19 23.12 3.06
CA GLY A 78 -15.16 21.72 2.69
C GLY A 78 -14.72 21.50 1.23
N PHE A 79 -15.23 22.30 0.29
CA PHE A 79 -14.80 22.24 -1.10
C PHE A 79 -13.31 22.61 -1.26
N MET A 80 -12.87 23.66 -0.59
CA MET A 80 -11.45 24.06 -0.55
C MET A 80 -10.56 22.93 0.02
N LEU A 81 -11.00 22.27 1.09
CA LEU A 81 -10.28 21.15 1.69
C LEU A 81 -10.23 19.94 0.74
N LEU A 82 -11.32 19.64 0.03
CA LEU A 82 -11.35 18.58 -0.98
C LEU A 82 -10.26 18.79 -2.05
N LEU A 83 -10.12 20.03 -2.54
CA LEU A 83 -9.09 20.40 -3.52
C LEU A 83 -7.69 20.23 -2.91
N THR A 84 -7.52 20.66 -1.66
CA THR A 84 -6.25 20.56 -0.92
C THR A 84 -5.81 19.10 -0.72
N VAL A 85 -6.70 18.23 -0.26
CA VAL A 85 -6.38 16.81 0.01
C VAL A 85 -6.12 16.05 -1.29
N ASN A 86 -6.82 16.38 -2.39
CA ASN A 86 -6.50 15.81 -3.70
C ASN A 86 -5.10 16.20 -4.18
N ALA A 87 -4.73 17.47 -4.04
CA ALA A 87 -3.39 17.96 -4.38
C ALA A 87 -2.30 17.32 -3.49
N MET A 88 -2.57 17.22 -2.19
CA MET A 88 -1.69 16.52 -1.24
C MET A 88 -1.56 15.04 -1.57
N GLY A 89 -2.65 14.38 -1.97
CA GLY A 89 -2.65 12.97 -2.33
C GLY A 89 -1.75 12.67 -3.52
N GLU A 90 -1.71 13.53 -4.55
CA GLU A 90 -0.81 13.42 -5.71
C GLU A 90 0.65 13.56 -5.27
N LEU A 91 0.96 14.59 -4.47
CA LEU A 91 2.31 14.79 -3.93
C LEU A 91 2.76 13.64 -3.02
N ALA A 92 1.89 13.15 -2.13
CA ALA A 92 2.21 12.11 -1.15
C ALA A 92 2.28 10.70 -1.75
N ALA A 93 1.55 10.45 -2.84
CA ALA A 93 1.69 9.20 -3.59
C ALA A 93 3.04 9.12 -4.32
N LEU A 94 3.58 10.27 -4.74
CA LEU A 94 4.86 10.35 -5.46
C LEU A 94 6.08 10.48 -4.53
N TYR A 95 5.96 11.32 -3.50
CA TYR A 95 7.01 11.63 -2.52
C TYR A 95 6.51 11.31 -1.11
N PRO A 96 6.43 10.04 -0.69
CA PRO A 96 5.97 9.67 0.65
C PRO A 96 7.06 9.97 1.69
N VAL A 97 7.15 11.23 2.14
CA VAL A 97 8.12 11.69 3.15
C VAL A 97 7.46 11.95 4.50
N ALA A 98 8.12 11.57 5.60
CA ALA A 98 7.72 11.96 6.95
C ALA A 98 7.72 13.50 7.06
N GLY A 99 6.64 14.11 7.56
CA GLY A 99 6.45 15.56 7.55
C GLY A 99 5.87 16.17 6.26
N SER A 100 5.51 15.32 5.29
CA SER A 100 4.89 15.57 3.97
C SER A 100 4.78 17.03 3.48
N PHE A 101 3.80 17.81 3.91
CA PHE A 101 3.47 19.07 3.22
C PHE A 101 4.44 20.24 3.48
N TYR A 102 5.16 20.29 4.61
CA TYR A 102 6.20 21.31 4.76
C TYR A 102 7.41 20.95 3.89
N ASN A 103 7.72 19.66 3.74
CA ASN A 103 8.74 19.18 2.80
C ASN A 103 8.43 19.54 1.35
N TYR A 104 7.16 19.42 0.94
CA TYR A 104 6.75 19.91 -0.39
C TYR A 104 6.92 21.43 -0.52
N SER A 105 6.72 22.17 0.56
CA SER A 105 6.94 23.62 0.59
C SER A 105 8.44 23.98 0.52
N VAL A 106 9.31 23.24 1.21
CA VAL A 106 10.78 23.38 1.10
C VAL A 106 11.22 23.12 -0.34
N ARG A 107 10.72 22.04 -0.94
CA ARG A 107 11.14 21.56 -2.26
C ARG A 107 10.64 22.41 -3.42
N PHE A 108 9.37 22.83 -3.40
CA PHE A 108 8.70 23.45 -4.55
C PHE A 108 8.37 24.93 -4.37
N ILE A 109 8.44 25.48 -3.16
CA ILE A 109 8.13 26.89 -2.88
C ILE A 109 9.41 27.61 -2.47
N ASP A 110 9.88 27.45 -1.24
CA ASP A 110 11.03 28.15 -0.67
C ASP A 110 11.42 27.47 0.66
N PRO A 111 12.71 27.19 0.93
CA PRO A 111 13.14 26.58 2.20
C PRO A 111 12.71 27.35 3.45
N ALA A 112 12.71 28.69 3.42
CA ALA A 112 12.25 29.51 4.53
C ALA A 112 10.72 29.43 4.71
N TRP A 113 9.98 29.30 3.61
CA TRP A 113 8.54 29.08 3.67
C TRP A 113 8.22 27.68 4.21
N GLY A 114 8.98 26.68 3.80
CA GLY A 114 8.91 25.33 4.35
C GLY A 114 9.19 25.28 5.86
N PHE A 115 10.22 25.98 6.33
CA PHE A 115 10.50 26.15 7.77
C PHE A 115 9.32 26.79 8.49
N ALA A 116 8.79 27.89 7.96
CA ALA A 116 7.65 28.58 8.55
C ALA A 116 6.39 27.69 8.60
N MET A 117 6.12 26.92 7.54
CA MET A 117 4.98 26.00 7.48
C MET A 117 5.12 24.82 8.43
N GLY A 118 6.33 24.27 8.58
CA GLY A 118 6.61 23.22 9.54
C GLY A 118 6.34 23.65 10.97
N TRP A 119 6.91 24.80 11.39
CA TRP A 119 6.69 25.33 12.74
C TRP A 119 5.25 25.81 12.96
N ASN A 120 4.62 26.40 11.95
CA ASN A 120 3.20 26.74 11.99
C ASN A 120 2.33 25.52 12.29
N TYR A 121 2.54 24.41 11.58
CA TYR A 121 1.77 23.19 11.77
C TYR A 121 2.10 22.48 13.09
N ALA A 122 3.37 22.51 13.51
CA ALA A 122 3.77 22.00 14.82
C ALA A 122 3.05 22.76 15.95
N LEU A 123 3.08 24.10 15.92
CA LEU A 123 2.42 24.94 16.91
C LEU A 123 0.90 24.76 16.91
N ASN A 124 0.29 24.61 15.73
CA ASN A 124 -1.13 24.31 15.60
C ASN A 124 -1.51 23.10 16.47
N TRP A 125 -0.84 21.96 16.28
CA TRP A 125 -1.15 20.75 17.05
C TRP A 125 -0.76 20.83 18.53
N LEU A 126 0.32 21.53 18.87
CA LEU A 126 0.69 21.77 20.27
C LEU A 126 -0.37 22.61 21.01
N VAL A 127 -1.05 23.51 20.31
CA VAL A 127 -2.11 24.39 20.84
C VAL A 127 -3.49 23.72 20.84
N VAL A 128 -3.76 22.80 19.91
CA VAL A 128 -4.98 21.98 19.88
C VAL A 128 -5.08 21.10 21.14
N LEU A 129 -3.97 20.55 21.63
CA LEU A 129 -3.98 19.68 22.82
C LEU A 129 -4.62 20.34 24.06
N PRO A 130 -4.12 21.49 24.56
CA PRO A 130 -4.72 22.12 25.73
C PRO A 130 -6.17 22.57 25.48
N PHE A 131 -6.52 22.93 24.24
CA PHE A 131 -7.88 23.26 23.85
C PHE A 131 -8.84 22.06 24.01
N GLU A 132 -8.44 20.88 23.53
CA GLU A 132 -9.26 19.67 23.63
C GLU A 132 -9.37 19.17 25.08
N LEU A 133 -8.28 19.22 25.86
CA LEU A 133 -8.29 18.86 27.28
C LEU A 133 -9.20 19.77 28.11
N THR A 134 -9.19 21.06 27.80
CA THR A 134 -10.10 22.06 28.40
C THR A 134 -11.54 21.72 28.08
N THR A 135 -11.85 21.51 26.79
CA THR A 135 -13.21 21.20 26.33
C THR A 135 -13.71 19.91 26.99
N ALA A 136 -12.86 18.89 27.12
CA ALA A 136 -13.17 17.65 27.82
C ALA A 136 -13.50 17.90 29.30
N GLY A 137 -12.66 18.70 30.00
CA GLY A 137 -12.87 19.07 31.39
C GLY A 137 -14.17 19.82 31.63
N ILE A 138 -14.48 20.81 30.78
CA ILE A 138 -15.73 21.59 30.86
C ILE A 138 -16.94 20.70 30.55
N THR A 139 -16.81 19.70 29.66
CA THR A 139 -17.91 18.76 29.38
C THR A 139 -18.34 17.99 30.62
N ILE A 140 -17.42 17.68 31.52
CA ILE A 140 -17.76 17.00 32.77
C ILE A 140 -18.64 17.88 33.69
N ALA A 141 -18.53 19.21 33.57
CA ALA A 141 -19.40 20.15 34.30
C ALA A 141 -20.89 19.93 34.01
N PHE A 142 -21.25 19.32 32.87
CA PHE A 142 -22.62 18.92 32.57
C PHE A 142 -23.22 18.00 33.65
N TRP A 143 -22.44 17.06 34.18
CA TRP A 143 -22.89 16.12 35.22
C TRP A 143 -22.58 16.61 36.64
N THR A 144 -21.54 17.42 36.82
CA THR A 144 -21.08 17.86 38.15
C THR A 144 -21.65 19.21 38.58
N ASP A 145 -22.26 19.98 37.67
CA ASP A 145 -23.09 21.18 37.93
C ASP A 145 -24.49 21.06 37.27
N PRO A 146 -25.35 20.13 37.72
CA PRO A 146 -26.64 19.89 37.09
C PRO A 146 -27.58 21.10 37.13
N ASN A 147 -27.39 22.04 38.05
CA ASN A 147 -28.25 23.21 38.26
C ASN A 147 -27.74 24.51 37.59
N ASP A 148 -26.62 24.46 36.84
CA ASP A 148 -26.04 25.62 36.15
C ASP A 148 -25.71 26.78 37.10
N THR A 149 -25.18 26.43 38.28
CA THR A 149 -24.81 27.41 39.30
C THR A 149 -23.49 28.11 39.00
N GLY A 150 -22.76 27.67 37.97
CA GLY A 150 -21.42 28.13 37.63
C GLY A 150 -20.34 27.56 38.54
N ASN A 151 -20.70 26.62 39.43
CA ASN A 151 -19.83 26.05 40.45
C ASN A 151 -19.91 24.51 40.39
N PRO A 152 -19.12 23.84 39.53
CA PRO A 152 -19.08 22.39 39.49
C PRO A 152 -18.61 21.81 40.82
N SER A 153 -19.23 20.70 41.24
CA SER A 153 -18.89 20.01 42.50
C SER A 153 -17.43 19.54 42.57
N ILE A 154 -16.76 19.43 41.41
CA ILE A 154 -15.35 19.10 41.28
C ILE A 154 -14.70 20.11 40.34
N ASN A 155 -13.55 20.65 40.75
CA ASN A 155 -12.77 21.60 39.96
C ASN A 155 -12.36 21.00 38.59
N VAL A 156 -12.45 21.81 37.52
CA VAL A 156 -12.22 21.38 36.13
C VAL A 156 -10.77 20.89 35.94
N GLY A 157 -9.81 21.49 36.63
CA GLY A 157 -8.40 21.07 36.67
C GLY A 157 -8.19 19.60 37.06
N VAL A 158 -9.04 19.02 37.92
CA VAL A 158 -8.95 17.59 38.26
C VAL A 158 -9.22 16.72 37.04
N TRP A 159 -10.22 17.07 36.24
CA TRP A 159 -10.57 16.33 35.02
C TRP A 159 -9.55 16.54 33.91
N ILE A 160 -9.00 17.75 33.77
CA ILE A 160 -7.85 18.02 32.89
C ILE A 160 -6.69 17.09 33.25
N THR A 161 -6.39 16.92 34.54
CA THR A 161 -5.34 16.00 35.02
C THR A 161 -5.61 14.56 34.61
N ILE A 162 -6.84 14.07 34.82
CA ILE A 162 -7.24 12.69 34.47
C ILE A 162 -7.08 12.44 32.96
N PHE A 163 -7.57 13.36 32.14
CA PHE A 163 -7.47 13.22 30.68
C PHE A 163 -6.03 13.35 30.18
N LEU A 164 -5.21 14.23 30.77
CA LEU A 164 -3.80 14.31 30.45
C LEU A 164 -3.06 13.00 30.79
N VAL A 165 -3.33 12.40 31.95
CA VAL A 165 -2.80 11.08 32.33
C VAL A 165 -3.25 9.99 31.35
N LEU A 166 -4.50 10.02 30.91
CA LEU A 166 -5.02 9.09 29.91
C LEU A 166 -4.28 9.24 28.57
N VAL A 167 -4.08 10.48 28.08
CA VAL A 167 -3.31 10.74 26.86
C VAL A 167 -1.87 10.26 27.03
N CYS A 168 -1.22 10.54 28.17
CA CYS A 168 0.11 9.98 28.49
C CYS A 168 0.13 8.45 28.41
N ALA A 169 -0.88 7.78 28.99
CA ALA A 169 -1.00 6.32 28.99
C ALA A 169 -1.06 5.75 27.56
N ILE A 170 -1.85 6.36 26.68
CA ILE A 170 -1.98 5.94 25.28
C ILE A 170 -0.63 6.05 24.55
N GLN A 171 0.13 7.12 24.80
CA GLN A 171 1.45 7.32 24.18
C GLN A 171 2.48 6.23 24.55
N PHE A 172 2.37 5.57 25.71
CA PHE A 172 3.25 4.45 26.09
C PHE A 172 3.09 3.21 25.21
N PHE A 173 1.97 3.05 24.52
CA PHE A 173 1.74 1.93 23.60
C PHE A 173 2.23 2.21 22.17
N GLY A 174 2.74 3.41 21.90
CA GLY A 174 3.28 3.80 20.60
C GLY A 174 2.21 3.89 19.51
N VAL A 175 2.65 3.86 18.24
CA VAL A 175 1.79 4.08 17.06
C VAL A 175 0.71 3.02 16.91
N LYS A 176 1.00 1.77 17.26
CA LYS A 176 0.04 0.66 17.23
C LYS A 176 -1.11 0.88 18.23
N GLY A 177 -0.77 1.29 19.46
CA GLY A 177 -1.78 1.63 20.48
C GLY A 177 -2.64 2.82 20.07
N TYR A 178 -2.02 3.87 19.53
CA TYR A 178 -2.72 5.02 18.96
C TYR A 178 -3.72 4.59 17.88
N GLY A 179 -3.29 3.77 16.92
CA GLY A 179 -4.13 3.32 15.80
C GLY A 179 -5.36 2.50 16.21
N GLU A 180 -5.22 1.61 17.20
CA GLU A 180 -6.34 0.82 17.73
C GLU A 180 -7.32 1.68 18.53
N VAL A 181 -6.82 2.61 19.36
CA VAL A 181 -7.66 3.53 20.13
C VAL A 181 -8.46 4.41 19.18
N GLU A 182 -7.81 5.05 18.20
CA GLU A 182 -8.50 5.89 17.22
C GLU A 182 -9.51 5.13 16.37
N PHE A 183 -9.25 3.86 16.06
CA PHE A 183 -10.22 3.01 15.36
C PHE A 183 -11.53 2.90 16.15
N VAL A 184 -11.46 2.58 17.44
CA VAL A 184 -12.64 2.43 18.31
C VAL A 184 -13.32 3.77 18.55
N LEU A 185 -12.57 4.81 18.92
CA LEU A 185 -13.13 6.13 19.22
C LEU A 185 -13.76 6.73 17.95
N GLY A 186 -13.14 6.58 16.79
CA GLY A 186 -13.68 7.03 15.51
C GLY A 186 -15.01 6.36 15.15
N LEU A 187 -15.16 5.05 15.41
CA LEU A 187 -16.41 4.33 15.15
C LEU A 187 -17.58 4.89 15.98
N ILE A 188 -17.34 5.17 17.27
CA ILE A 188 -18.34 5.76 18.17
C ILE A 188 -18.82 7.11 17.63
N LYS A 189 -17.89 7.96 17.16
CA LYS A 189 -18.22 9.28 16.60
C LYS A 189 -19.11 9.17 15.36
N VAL A 190 -18.76 8.27 14.43
CA VAL A 190 -19.53 8.05 13.19
C VAL A 190 -20.96 7.63 13.52
N VAL A 191 -21.12 6.65 14.43
CA VAL A 191 -22.44 6.19 14.89
C VAL A 191 -23.24 7.34 15.51
N ALA A 192 -22.61 8.17 16.33
CA ALA A 192 -23.28 9.29 16.97
C ALA A 192 -23.75 10.37 15.98
N VAL A 193 -22.94 10.73 14.98
CA VAL A 193 -23.33 11.72 13.96
C VAL A 193 -24.44 11.16 13.07
N VAL A 194 -24.36 9.90 12.65
CA VAL A 194 -25.43 9.25 11.88
C VAL A 194 -26.73 9.18 12.69
N GLY A 195 -26.63 8.81 13.98
CA GLY A 195 -27.77 8.83 14.90
C GLY A 195 -28.38 10.22 15.05
N PHE A 196 -27.56 11.26 15.18
CA PHE A 196 -28.03 12.65 15.20
C PHE A 196 -28.72 13.05 13.89
N ILE A 197 -28.21 12.66 12.72
CA ILE A 197 -28.84 12.97 11.43
C ILE A 197 -30.25 12.38 11.36
N ILE A 198 -30.40 11.10 11.70
CA ILE A 198 -31.70 10.42 11.72
C ILE A 198 -32.65 11.12 12.69
N LEU A 199 -32.19 11.39 13.90
CA LEU A 199 -33.02 12.04 14.92
C LEU A 199 -33.34 13.49 14.58
N GLY A 200 -32.42 14.23 13.97
CA GLY A 200 -32.64 15.61 13.52
C GLY A 200 -33.76 15.69 12.50
N ILE A 201 -33.84 14.73 11.57
CA ILE A 201 -34.97 14.61 10.64
C ILE A 201 -36.28 14.30 11.38
N ILE A 202 -36.24 13.45 12.40
CA ILE A 202 -37.42 13.11 13.21
C ILE A 202 -37.91 14.34 14.01
N ILE A 203 -37.00 15.08 14.63
CA ILE A 203 -37.31 16.32 15.37
C ILE A 203 -37.91 17.36 14.42
N ASP A 204 -37.28 17.60 13.27
CA ASP A 204 -37.76 18.58 12.29
C ASP A 204 -39.17 18.24 11.76
N CYS A 205 -39.43 16.95 11.51
CA CYS A 205 -40.72 16.43 11.09
C CYS A 205 -41.79 16.41 12.20
N GLY A 206 -41.45 16.76 13.45
CA GLY A 206 -42.37 16.73 14.59
C GLY A 206 -42.69 15.32 15.11
N GLY A 207 -41.81 14.35 14.87
CA GLY A 207 -42.00 12.94 15.26
C GLY A 207 -41.67 12.62 16.73
N VAL A 208 -41.20 13.60 17.52
CA VAL A 208 -40.86 13.41 18.93
C VAL A 208 -42.07 13.80 19.80
N PRO A 209 -42.70 12.85 20.54
CA PRO A 209 -43.92 13.14 21.31
C PRO A 209 -43.76 14.17 22.43
N THR A 210 -42.55 14.33 22.95
CA THR A 210 -42.22 15.29 24.03
C THR A 210 -41.88 16.68 23.51
N ASP A 211 -41.76 16.86 22.19
CA ASP A 211 -41.38 18.13 21.59
C ASP A 211 -42.61 19.02 21.38
N THR A 212 -42.70 20.07 22.19
CA THR A 212 -43.82 21.04 22.13
C THR A 212 -43.75 21.96 20.92
N ARG A 213 -42.64 21.95 20.16
CA ARG A 213 -42.46 22.77 18.95
C ARG A 213 -43.19 22.21 17.73
N GLY A 214 -43.56 20.92 17.74
CA GLY A 214 -44.26 20.26 16.64
C GLY A 214 -43.43 20.20 15.36
N TYR A 215 -44.09 20.23 14.19
CA TYR A 215 -43.42 20.32 12.89
C TYR A 215 -42.71 21.67 12.74
N ILE A 216 -41.37 21.65 12.60
CA ILE A 216 -40.53 22.86 12.52
C ILE A 216 -40.34 23.25 11.05
N GLY A 217 -39.81 22.33 10.22
CA GLY A 217 -39.43 22.60 8.84
C GLY A 217 -38.41 23.73 8.74
N ALA A 218 -38.53 24.58 7.72
CA ALA A 218 -37.60 25.71 7.53
C ALA A 218 -37.88 26.94 8.44
N HIS A 219 -38.59 26.79 9.56
CA HIS A 219 -39.02 27.93 10.39
C HIS A 219 -37.84 28.82 10.82
N TYR A 220 -36.76 28.24 11.37
CA TYR A 220 -35.61 29.01 11.86
C TYR A 220 -34.77 29.67 10.75
N TRP A 221 -34.92 29.21 9.51
CA TRP A 221 -34.35 29.87 8.33
C TRP A 221 -35.11 31.15 7.94
N HIS A 222 -36.36 31.29 8.37
CA HIS A 222 -37.16 32.49 8.17
C HIS A 222 -37.19 33.40 9.41
N LYS A 223 -37.22 32.84 10.62
CA LYS A 223 -37.27 33.56 11.90
C LYS A 223 -36.43 32.84 12.96
N PRO A 224 -35.32 33.43 13.46
CA PRO A 224 -34.87 34.82 13.33
C PRO A 224 -34.26 35.17 11.97
N GLY A 225 -34.01 34.18 11.09
CA GLY A 225 -33.53 34.38 9.72
C GLY A 225 -32.24 33.62 9.42
N ALA A 226 -32.06 33.24 8.15
CA ALA A 226 -30.94 32.41 7.71
C ALA A 226 -29.57 33.11 7.77
N PHE A 227 -29.52 34.42 7.52
CA PHE A 227 -28.28 35.18 7.37
C PHE A 227 -28.15 36.24 8.46
N ARG A 228 -27.58 35.89 9.60
CA ARG A 228 -27.34 36.83 10.71
C ARG A 228 -26.07 37.64 10.46
N ASN A 229 -26.06 38.86 10.98
CA ASN A 229 -24.93 39.80 10.91
C ASN A 229 -24.42 40.12 9.47
N GLY A 230 -25.23 39.88 8.44
CA GLY A 230 -24.91 40.18 7.04
C GLY A 230 -23.58 39.59 6.59
N PHE A 231 -22.78 40.37 5.87
CA PHE A 231 -21.45 39.95 5.40
C PHE A 231 -20.45 39.68 6.54
N LYS A 232 -20.59 40.35 7.69
CA LYS A 232 -19.74 40.05 8.85
C LYS A 232 -20.02 38.65 9.41
N GLY A 233 -21.28 38.21 9.39
CA GLY A 233 -21.65 36.84 9.73
C GLY A 233 -20.93 35.82 8.85
N PHE A 234 -21.01 36.00 7.53
CA PHE A 234 -20.29 35.20 6.53
C PHE A 234 -18.78 35.11 6.81
N CYS A 235 -18.11 36.24 7.04
CA CYS A 235 -16.67 36.21 7.31
C CYS A 235 -16.30 35.53 8.65
N SER A 236 -17.19 35.59 9.66
CA SER A 236 -16.88 35.09 11.01
C SER A 236 -16.89 33.57 11.15
N VAL A 237 -17.54 32.84 10.25
CA VAL A 237 -17.70 31.38 10.36
C VAL A 237 -16.47 30.62 9.83
N PHE A 238 -15.69 31.22 8.92
CA PHE A 238 -14.57 30.55 8.26
C PHE A 238 -13.52 29.98 9.21
N VAL A 239 -13.16 30.70 10.29
CA VAL A 239 -12.14 30.23 11.24
C VAL A 239 -12.61 28.99 12.00
N THR A 240 -13.89 28.94 12.39
CA THR A 240 -14.48 27.77 13.05
C THR A 240 -14.60 26.60 12.08
N ALA A 241 -15.00 26.85 10.82
CA ALA A 241 -15.04 25.82 9.80
C ALA A 241 -13.65 25.24 9.54
N ALA A 242 -12.62 26.09 9.44
CA ALA A 242 -11.24 25.64 9.24
C ALA A 242 -10.69 24.86 10.43
N PHE A 243 -11.00 25.28 11.66
CA PHE A 243 -10.68 24.51 12.86
C PHE A 243 -11.38 23.15 12.86
N ALA A 244 -12.68 23.11 12.56
CA ALA A 244 -13.47 21.88 12.53
C ALA A 244 -12.99 20.88 11.46
N PHE A 245 -12.48 21.37 10.33
CA PHE A 245 -11.93 20.53 9.26
C PHE A 245 -10.44 20.19 9.45
N GLY A 246 -9.76 20.81 10.41
CA GLY A 246 -8.35 20.55 10.74
C GLY A 246 -8.09 19.07 11.03
N GLY A 247 -6.90 18.60 10.68
CA GLY A 247 -6.49 17.20 10.84
C GLY A 247 -6.97 16.26 9.77
N THR A 248 -7.62 16.76 8.72
CA THR A 248 -7.88 15.97 7.51
C THR A 248 -6.61 15.68 6.74
N GLU A 249 -5.70 16.64 6.73
CA GLU A 249 -4.38 16.58 6.13
C GLU A 249 -3.43 15.63 6.87
N LEU A 250 -3.76 15.15 8.09
CA LEU A 250 -2.98 14.13 8.81
C LEU A 250 -2.81 12.85 8.01
N VAL A 251 -3.74 12.54 7.08
CA VAL A 251 -3.60 11.39 6.18
C VAL A 251 -2.34 11.49 5.32
N GLY A 252 -1.90 12.72 5.01
CA GLY A 252 -0.65 12.98 4.31
C GLY A 252 0.59 12.80 5.19
N LEU A 253 0.51 12.96 6.51
CA LEU A 253 1.62 12.61 7.43
C LEU A 253 1.72 11.10 7.61
N ALA A 254 0.57 10.45 7.81
CA ALA A 254 0.49 9.01 8.00
C ALA A 254 0.82 8.23 6.70
N ALA A 255 0.83 8.90 5.54
CA ALA A 255 1.27 8.34 4.25
C ALA A 255 2.67 7.70 4.30
N ALA A 256 3.60 8.29 5.05
CA ALA A 256 4.97 7.77 5.17
C ALA A 256 5.06 6.50 6.05
N GLU A 257 4.09 6.30 6.95
CA GLU A 257 4.00 5.15 7.86
C GLU A 257 3.04 4.05 7.34
N ALA A 258 2.41 4.26 6.18
CA ALA A 258 1.45 3.32 5.60
C ALA A 258 2.15 2.16 4.87
N ALA A 259 1.68 0.93 5.09
CA ALA A 259 2.22 -0.28 4.46
C ALA A 259 2.13 -0.25 2.91
N ASN A 260 1.05 0.34 2.36
CA ASN A 260 0.87 0.52 0.91
C ASN A 260 0.27 1.90 0.59
N PRO A 261 1.08 2.97 0.57
CA PRO A 261 0.61 4.34 0.35
C PRO A 261 -0.08 4.52 -1.01
N ARG A 262 0.36 3.74 -2.02
CA ARG A 262 -0.16 3.74 -3.40
C ARG A 262 -1.65 3.47 -3.48
N LYS A 263 -2.16 2.47 -2.75
CA LYS A 263 -3.60 2.15 -2.71
C LYS A 263 -4.32 2.90 -1.58
N ALA A 264 -3.66 3.11 -0.44
CA ALA A 264 -4.28 3.69 0.75
C ALA A 264 -4.59 5.20 0.60
N ILE A 265 -3.67 6.00 0.04
CA ILE A 265 -3.83 7.46 -0.06
C ILE A 265 -4.97 7.86 -1.01
N PRO A 266 -5.10 7.28 -2.23
CA PRO A 266 -6.21 7.62 -3.12
C PRO A 266 -7.56 7.21 -2.54
N LYS A 267 -7.63 6.04 -1.87
CA LYS A 267 -8.87 5.57 -1.23
C LYS A 267 -9.28 6.49 -0.08
N ALA A 268 -8.34 6.90 0.77
CA ALA A 268 -8.62 7.83 1.86
C ALA A 268 -9.01 9.22 1.35
N THR A 269 -8.34 9.72 0.30
CA THR A 269 -8.67 11.00 -0.37
C THR A 269 -10.10 11.02 -0.91
N LYS A 270 -10.56 9.92 -1.53
CA LYS A 270 -11.94 9.79 -2.04
C LYS A 270 -12.99 9.78 -0.92
N GLN A 271 -12.66 9.25 0.26
CA GLN A 271 -13.57 9.20 1.40
C GLN A 271 -13.80 10.59 2.04
N VAL A 272 -12.85 11.52 1.91
CA VAL A 272 -12.97 12.89 2.45
C VAL A 272 -14.20 13.61 1.91
N PHE A 273 -14.58 13.41 0.64
CA PHE A 273 -15.79 14.02 0.07
C PHE A 273 -17.07 13.63 0.84
N TRP A 274 -17.27 12.33 1.06
CA TRP A 274 -18.43 11.83 1.80
C TRP A 274 -18.40 12.26 3.26
N ARG A 275 -17.21 12.31 3.85
CA ARG A 275 -16.99 12.79 5.22
C ARG A 275 -17.44 14.26 5.37
N ILE A 276 -17.03 15.14 4.48
CA ILE A 276 -17.39 16.57 4.49
C ILE A 276 -18.91 16.74 4.28
N THR A 277 -19.47 16.03 3.32
CA THR A 277 -20.89 16.16 2.96
C THR A 277 -21.80 15.62 4.06
N LEU A 278 -21.52 14.42 4.58
CA LEU A 278 -22.38 13.72 5.53
C LEU A 278 -22.19 14.23 6.98
N PHE A 279 -20.95 14.34 7.46
CA PHE A 279 -20.72 14.67 8.89
C PHE A 279 -20.76 16.15 9.20
N TYR A 280 -20.51 17.03 8.23
CA TYR A 280 -20.49 18.48 8.46
C TYR A 280 -21.70 19.15 7.82
N VAL A 281 -21.82 19.09 6.48
CA VAL A 281 -22.85 19.84 5.77
C VAL A 281 -24.25 19.37 6.17
N LEU A 282 -24.53 18.07 6.11
CA LEU A 282 -25.85 17.53 6.44
C LEU A 282 -26.19 17.69 7.94
N SER A 283 -25.23 17.42 8.84
CA SER A 283 -25.46 17.55 10.28
C SER A 283 -25.73 19.01 10.68
N LEU A 284 -24.95 19.97 10.17
CA LEU A 284 -25.13 21.40 10.46
C LEU A 284 -26.35 21.99 9.76
N PHE A 285 -26.73 21.47 8.59
CA PHE A 285 -28.00 21.83 7.94
C PHE A 285 -29.20 21.44 8.81
N LEU A 286 -29.24 20.19 9.29
CA LEU A 286 -30.28 19.72 10.20
C LEU A 286 -30.26 20.49 11.52
N LEU A 287 -29.07 20.76 12.05
CA LEU A 287 -28.90 21.59 13.24
C LEU A 287 -29.52 22.98 13.05
N GLY A 288 -29.27 23.60 11.90
CA GLY A 288 -29.84 24.90 11.53
C GLY A 288 -31.36 24.89 11.31
N LEU A 289 -31.96 23.73 11.05
CA LEU A 289 -33.42 23.56 10.99
C LEU A 289 -34.06 23.44 12.38
N ILE A 290 -33.39 22.77 13.31
CA ILE A 290 -33.99 22.39 14.61
C ILE A 290 -33.55 23.29 15.78
N VAL A 291 -32.53 24.13 15.62
CA VAL A 291 -32.03 25.05 16.66
C VAL A 291 -32.16 26.51 16.21
N PRO A 292 -32.85 27.38 16.98
CA PRO A 292 -32.92 28.80 16.68
C PRO A 292 -31.57 29.50 16.91
N SER A 293 -31.09 30.26 15.93
CA SER A 293 -29.79 30.92 15.95
C SER A 293 -29.69 32.11 16.93
N ASP A 294 -30.81 32.64 17.41
CA ASP A 294 -30.90 33.68 18.44
C ASP A 294 -31.03 33.12 19.87
N ASN A 295 -30.94 31.80 20.04
CA ASN A 295 -30.96 31.19 21.37
C ASN A 295 -29.76 31.67 22.21
N LYS A 296 -30.03 32.23 23.38
CA LYS A 296 -29.04 32.80 24.31
C LYS A 296 -28.01 31.77 24.78
N ASN A 297 -28.36 30.49 24.79
CA ASN A 297 -27.43 29.42 25.15
C ASN A 297 -26.32 29.27 24.11
N LEU A 298 -26.57 29.60 22.84
CA LEU A 298 -25.55 29.49 21.78
C LEU A 298 -24.42 30.51 21.96
N SER A 299 -24.71 31.71 22.47
CA SER A 299 -23.68 32.69 22.81
C SER A 299 -22.83 32.25 24.01
N SER A 300 -23.38 31.41 24.88
CA SER A 300 -22.65 30.82 26.02
C SER A 300 -21.84 29.57 25.64
N ALA A 301 -21.95 29.09 24.40
CA ALA A 301 -21.12 28.00 23.86
C ALA A 301 -19.67 28.43 23.54
N SER A 302 -19.35 29.73 23.66
CA SER A 302 -17.98 30.25 23.62
C SER A 302 -17.14 29.71 24.79
N GLY A 303 -15.83 29.58 24.63
CA GLY A 303 -14.96 29.09 25.71
C GLY A 303 -14.97 27.56 25.91
N GLY A 304 -15.51 26.77 24.98
CA GLY A 304 -15.45 25.30 25.04
C GLY A 304 -16.56 24.66 25.88
N ASN A 305 -17.60 25.41 26.23
CA ASN A 305 -18.68 24.89 27.07
C ASN A 305 -19.66 24.02 26.29
N THR A 306 -19.44 22.70 26.38
CA THR A 306 -20.20 21.70 25.63
C THR A 306 -21.61 21.46 26.17
N ARG A 307 -21.92 21.92 27.40
CA ARG A 307 -23.30 22.00 27.91
C ARG A 307 -24.20 22.77 26.95
N TYR A 308 -23.63 23.78 26.30
CA TYR A 308 -24.30 24.61 25.30
C TYR A 308 -23.97 24.22 23.86
N SER A 309 -23.42 23.02 23.65
CA SER A 309 -23.29 22.42 22.32
C SER A 309 -24.66 22.49 21.63
N PRO A 310 -24.73 23.02 20.40
CA PRO A 310 -26.01 23.12 19.71
C PRO A 310 -26.64 21.75 19.45
N PHE A 311 -25.84 20.68 19.36
CA PHE A 311 -26.33 19.30 19.25
C PHE A 311 -27.04 18.85 20.53
N VAL A 312 -26.44 19.07 21.69
CA VAL A 312 -27.04 18.77 23.00
C VAL A 312 -28.29 19.63 23.23
N LEU A 313 -28.21 20.92 22.89
CA LEU A 313 -29.31 21.87 22.97
C LEU A 313 -30.51 21.43 22.13
N SER A 314 -30.28 20.84 20.94
CA SER A 314 -31.36 20.34 20.08
C SER A 314 -32.22 19.28 20.79
N PHE A 315 -31.61 18.40 21.59
CA PHE A 315 -32.31 17.36 22.35
C PHE A 315 -33.04 17.94 23.56
N GLN A 316 -32.44 18.93 24.22
CA GLN A 316 -33.06 19.65 25.32
C GLN A 316 -34.32 20.39 24.86
N LEU A 317 -34.24 21.08 23.71
CA LEU A 317 -35.39 21.75 23.11
C LEU A 317 -36.48 20.75 22.66
N ALA A 318 -36.10 19.53 22.26
CA ALA A 318 -37.03 18.45 21.93
C ALA A 318 -37.63 17.72 23.16
N GLY A 319 -37.22 18.09 24.37
CA GLY A 319 -37.69 17.47 25.61
C GLY A 319 -37.20 16.03 25.85
N ILE A 320 -36.14 15.59 25.16
CA ILE A 320 -35.62 14.22 25.28
C ILE A 320 -34.65 14.15 26.48
N LYS A 321 -35.01 13.38 27.50
CA LYS A 321 -34.30 13.39 28.80
C LYS A 321 -32.90 12.74 28.78
N VAL A 322 -32.72 11.65 28.04
CA VAL A 322 -31.51 10.80 28.14
C VAL A 322 -30.42 11.20 27.15
N LEU A 323 -30.80 11.61 25.94
CA LEU A 323 -29.86 11.91 24.86
C LEU A 323 -28.86 13.04 25.15
N PRO A 324 -29.21 14.13 25.87
CA PRO A 324 -28.22 15.13 26.27
C PRO A 324 -27.01 14.53 27.01
N SER A 325 -27.26 13.55 27.89
CA SER A 325 -26.19 12.85 28.63
C SER A 325 -25.35 11.96 27.71
N ILE A 326 -26.00 11.13 26.88
CA ILE A 326 -25.30 10.25 25.93
C ILE A 326 -24.42 11.06 24.98
N PHE A 327 -24.95 12.16 24.44
CA PHE A 327 -24.24 12.94 23.45
C PHE A 327 -23.09 13.76 24.05
N ASN A 328 -23.23 14.25 25.29
CA ASN A 328 -22.08 14.82 26.00
C ASN A 328 -20.98 13.79 26.25
N ALA A 329 -21.32 12.52 26.55
CA ALA A 329 -20.31 11.47 26.68
C ALA A 329 -19.59 11.20 25.34
N VAL A 330 -20.33 11.19 24.22
CA VAL A 330 -19.75 11.13 22.87
C VAL A 330 -18.84 12.32 22.61
N ILE A 331 -19.25 13.55 22.97
CA ILE A 331 -18.43 14.75 22.80
C ILE A 331 -17.12 14.61 23.59
N THR A 332 -17.17 14.20 24.87
CA THR A 332 -15.97 13.94 25.69
C THR A 332 -15.03 12.92 25.03
N ILE A 333 -15.58 11.80 24.55
CA ILE A 333 -14.80 10.79 23.81
C ILE A 333 -14.19 11.40 22.54
N SER A 334 -14.96 12.24 21.84
CA SER A 334 -14.55 12.86 20.60
C SER A 334 -13.36 13.80 20.78
N VAL A 335 -13.40 14.65 21.80
CA VAL A 335 -12.34 15.61 22.12
C VAL A 335 -11.07 14.92 22.62
N ILE A 336 -11.19 13.85 23.42
CA ILE A 336 -10.03 13.05 23.85
C ILE A 336 -9.32 12.40 22.66
N SER A 337 -10.06 11.92 21.65
CA SER A 337 -9.47 11.38 20.43
C SER A 337 -8.74 12.46 19.60
N VAL A 338 -9.25 13.70 19.55
CA VAL A 338 -8.51 14.80 18.90
C VAL A 338 -7.27 15.19 19.72
N ALA A 339 -7.35 15.18 21.06
CA ALA A 339 -6.20 15.38 21.93
C ALA A 339 -5.09 14.34 21.68
N ASN A 340 -5.46 13.07 21.55
CA ASN A 340 -4.54 11.99 21.18
C ASN A 340 -3.93 12.20 19.78
N SER A 341 -4.74 12.57 18.79
CA SER A 341 -4.28 12.89 17.43
C SER A 341 -3.36 14.11 17.37
N SER A 342 -3.53 15.07 18.29
CA SER A 342 -2.68 16.27 18.36
C SER A 342 -1.25 15.96 18.80
N ILE A 343 -1.06 15.02 19.73
CA ILE A 343 0.27 14.53 20.09
C ILE A 343 0.90 13.80 18.89
N TYR A 344 0.13 12.95 18.21
CA TYR A 344 0.62 12.27 17.00
C TYR A 344 1.08 13.29 15.93
N GLY A 345 0.23 14.27 15.58
CA GLY A 345 0.54 15.28 14.57
C GLY A 345 1.73 16.19 14.92
N SER A 346 1.78 16.71 16.16
CA SER A 346 2.88 17.56 16.61
C SER A 346 4.21 16.81 16.67
N THR A 347 4.21 15.58 17.17
CA THR A 347 5.44 14.81 17.37
C THR A 347 6.13 14.45 16.06
N ARG A 348 5.38 14.04 15.03
CA ARG A 348 5.93 13.71 13.71
C ARG A 348 6.46 14.95 13.00
N THR A 349 5.77 16.07 13.15
CA THR A 349 6.16 17.32 12.48
C THR A 349 7.46 17.87 13.07
N VAL A 350 7.53 18.01 14.40
CA VAL A 350 8.71 18.58 15.08
C VAL A 350 9.92 17.65 14.98
N GLN A 351 9.72 16.33 15.10
CA GLN A 351 10.83 15.38 14.91
C GLN A 351 11.36 15.43 13.48
N ALA A 352 10.49 15.49 12.46
CA ALA A 352 10.93 15.61 11.08
C ALA A 352 11.69 16.93 10.83
N LEU A 353 11.21 18.05 11.36
CA LEU A 353 11.92 19.34 11.26
C LEU A 353 13.31 19.28 11.88
N ALA A 354 13.43 18.68 13.05
CA ALA A 354 14.69 18.56 13.76
C ALA A 354 15.67 17.60 13.05
N ALA A 355 15.17 16.50 12.47
CA ALA A 355 15.96 15.57 11.68
C ALA A 355 16.56 16.24 10.43
N GLN A 356 15.87 17.23 9.85
CA GLN A 356 16.35 17.99 8.68
C GLN A 356 17.19 19.23 9.04
N GLY A 357 17.63 19.36 10.29
CA GLY A 357 18.41 20.52 10.74
C GLY A 357 17.61 21.83 10.82
N MET A 358 16.29 21.77 10.68
CA MET A 358 15.36 22.90 10.81
C MET A 358 14.84 23.06 12.25
N GLY A 359 15.47 22.40 13.21
CA GLY A 359 15.17 22.50 14.63
C GLY A 359 16.32 21.97 15.51
N PRO A 360 16.25 22.15 16.83
CA PRO A 360 17.27 21.65 17.75
C PRO A 360 17.47 20.13 17.64
N LYS A 361 18.72 19.66 17.50
CA LYS A 361 19.07 18.24 17.31
C LYS A 361 18.48 17.29 18.37
N ILE A 362 18.26 17.78 19.60
CA ILE A 362 17.65 16.98 20.68
C ILE A 362 16.22 16.52 20.33
N LEU A 363 15.49 17.30 19.54
CA LEU A 363 14.11 16.99 19.13
C LEU A 363 14.05 15.90 18.04
N ALA A 364 15.17 15.60 17.38
CA ALA A 364 15.24 14.53 16.38
C ALA A 364 15.30 13.13 17.01
N ARG A 365 15.59 13.03 18.32
CA ARG A 365 15.82 11.75 19.02
C ARG A 365 14.56 10.89 19.09
N VAL A 366 14.73 9.61 18.78
CA VAL A 366 13.69 8.56 18.77
C VAL A 366 14.14 7.40 19.67
N ASP A 367 13.23 6.79 20.42
CA ASP A 367 13.53 5.61 21.25
C ASP A 367 13.64 4.30 20.43
N SER A 368 14.04 3.20 21.07
CA SER A 368 14.19 1.88 20.44
C SER A 368 12.89 1.29 19.89
N LYS A 369 11.73 1.87 20.22
CA LYS A 369 10.41 1.48 19.71
C LYS A 369 9.91 2.44 18.61
N GLY A 370 10.76 3.32 18.10
CA GLY A 370 10.43 4.25 17.02
C GLY A 370 9.59 5.45 17.49
N ARG A 371 9.66 5.85 18.76
CA ARG A 371 8.85 6.95 19.33
C ARG A 371 9.70 8.21 19.59
N PRO A 372 9.26 9.40 19.13
CA PRO A 372 9.96 10.66 19.36
C PRO A 372 9.74 11.19 20.78
N TYR A 373 10.28 10.49 21.78
CA TYR A 373 9.95 10.69 23.20
C TYR A 373 10.21 12.11 23.71
N VAL A 374 11.26 12.79 23.23
CA VAL A 374 11.58 14.17 23.62
C VAL A 374 10.44 15.11 23.22
N VAL A 375 9.96 14.96 21.98
CA VAL A 375 8.87 15.78 21.46
C VAL A 375 7.55 15.40 22.11
N VAL A 376 7.33 14.11 22.42
CA VAL A 376 6.16 13.67 23.19
C VAL A 376 6.11 14.37 24.55
N ILE A 377 7.24 14.43 25.27
CA ILE A 377 7.33 15.12 26.57
C ILE A 377 6.99 16.61 26.40
N ILE A 378 7.55 17.28 25.39
CA ILE A 378 7.23 18.69 25.11
C ILE A 378 5.75 18.87 24.80
N GLY A 379 5.17 18.02 23.95
CA GLY A 379 3.74 18.05 23.65
C GLY A 379 2.88 17.90 24.90
N LEU A 380 3.20 16.94 25.78
CA LEU A 380 2.49 16.75 27.05
C LEU A 380 2.64 17.94 28.00
N LEU A 381 3.81 18.59 28.04
CA LEU A 381 4.03 19.82 28.81
C LEU A 381 3.19 20.99 28.27
N PHE A 382 3.02 21.09 26.95
CA PHE A 382 2.09 22.04 26.35
C PHE A 382 0.63 21.74 26.74
N GLY A 383 0.29 20.49 26.99
CA GLY A 383 -1.01 20.08 27.54
C GLY A 383 -1.31 20.73 28.90
N CYS A 384 -0.29 21.04 29.71
CA CYS A 384 -0.46 21.77 30.97
C CYS A 384 -0.99 23.21 30.78
N LEU A 385 -0.92 23.78 29.57
CA LEU A 385 -1.58 25.07 29.30
C LEU A 385 -3.11 24.97 29.45
N ALA A 386 -3.71 23.78 29.47
CA ALA A 386 -5.13 23.61 29.74
C ALA A 386 -5.55 24.14 31.12
N TYR A 387 -4.66 24.12 32.13
CA TYR A 387 -4.94 24.64 33.47
C TYR A 387 -5.13 26.16 33.51
N VAL A 388 -4.81 26.87 32.43
CA VAL A 388 -5.06 28.32 32.32
C VAL A 388 -6.56 28.63 32.41
N ASN A 389 -7.44 27.66 32.18
CA ASN A 389 -8.88 27.84 32.40
C ASN A 389 -9.31 27.99 33.86
N GLU A 390 -8.42 27.68 34.81
CA GLU A 390 -8.64 27.99 36.23
C GLU A 390 -8.45 29.50 36.54
N ALA A 391 -7.89 30.26 35.60
CA ALA A 391 -7.79 31.71 35.71
C ALA A 391 -9.13 32.40 35.39
N SER A 392 -9.34 33.58 35.99
CA SER A 392 -10.57 34.39 35.79
C SER A 392 -10.84 34.81 34.35
N GLN A 393 -9.85 34.71 33.45
CA GLN A 393 -9.97 35.01 32.01
C GLN A 393 -9.74 33.78 31.12
N GLY A 394 -9.98 32.57 31.63
CA GLY A 394 -9.77 31.31 30.90
C GLY A 394 -10.43 31.25 29.51
N SER A 395 -11.67 31.75 29.40
CA SER A 395 -12.43 31.78 28.14
C SER A 395 -11.78 32.68 27.07
N VAL A 396 -11.13 33.77 27.46
CA VAL A 396 -10.42 34.64 26.52
C VAL A 396 -9.25 33.86 25.93
N ILE A 397 -8.44 33.23 26.78
CA ILE A 397 -7.26 32.46 26.35
C ILE A 397 -7.66 31.28 25.47
N PHE A 398 -8.79 30.64 25.76
CA PHE A 398 -9.39 29.63 24.89
C PHE A 398 -9.65 30.14 23.46
N ASP A 399 -10.24 31.34 23.32
CA ASP A 399 -10.51 31.93 22.00
C ASP A 399 -9.23 32.25 21.23
N TRP A 400 -8.15 32.63 21.93
CA TRP A 400 -6.82 32.80 21.33
C TRP A 400 -6.27 31.48 20.77
N LEU A 401 -6.38 30.37 21.52
CA LEU A 401 -5.93 29.04 21.07
C LEU A 401 -6.72 28.57 19.84
N LEU A 402 -8.04 28.76 19.84
CA LEU A 402 -8.92 28.43 18.71
C LEU A 402 -8.55 29.21 17.46
N ALA A 403 -8.39 30.53 17.58
CA ALA A 403 -8.10 31.40 16.45
C ALA A 403 -6.70 31.14 15.88
N LEU A 404 -5.72 30.89 16.74
CA LEU A 404 -4.36 30.52 16.32
C LEU A 404 -4.37 29.21 15.50
N SER A 405 -5.12 28.21 15.96
CA SER A 405 -5.24 26.91 15.27
C SER A 405 -6.00 27.01 13.94
N GLY A 406 -7.19 27.63 13.95
CA GLY A 406 -8.02 27.74 12.74
C GLY A 406 -7.35 28.53 11.62
N LEU A 407 -6.64 29.61 11.96
CA LEU A 407 -5.94 30.43 10.97
C LEU A 407 -4.68 29.73 10.40
N SER A 408 -4.01 28.93 11.24
CA SER A 408 -2.84 28.11 10.84
C SER A 408 -3.18 27.11 9.73
N ASN A 409 -4.40 26.56 9.73
CA ASN A 409 -4.86 25.60 8.71
C ASN A 409 -4.92 26.23 7.31
N PHE A 410 -5.37 27.49 7.18
CA PHE A 410 -5.42 28.16 5.87
C PHE A 410 -4.03 28.37 5.26
N PHE A 411 -3.02 28.67 6.07
CA PHE A 411 -1.63 28.76 5.58
C PHE A 411 -1.12 27.40 5.12
N THR A 412 -1.42 26.34 5.86
CA THR A 412 -1.01 24.97 5.52
C THR A 412 -1.68 24.51 4.22
N TRP A 413 -3.01 24.63 4.11
CA TRP A 413 -3.77 24.21 2.94
C TRP A 413 -3.45 25.04 1.69
N GLY A 414 -3.29 26.36 1.85
CA GLY A 414 -2.81 27.23 0.79
C GLY A 414 -1.42 26.82 0.29
N SER A 415 -0.50 26.50 1.20
CA SER A 415 0.86 26.07 0.85
C SER A 415 0.88 24.73 0.13
N ILE A 416 0.03 23.77 0.52
CA ILE A 416 -0.14 22.50 -0.20
C ILE A 416 -0.59 22.76 -1.64
N CYS A 417 -1.60 23.63 -1.82
CA CYS A 417 -2.09 23.97 -3.16
C CYS A 417 -1.00 24.65 -4.00
N LEU A 418 -0.24 25.58 -3.41
CA LEU A 418 0.85 26.26 -4.09
C LEU A 418 2.00 25.30 -4.44
N ALA A 419 2.41 24.43 -3.52
CA ALA A 419 3.44 23.43 -3.76
C ALA A 419 3.03 22.48 -4.90
N HIS A 420 1.75 22.08 -4.97
CA HIS A 420 1.24 21.27 -6.07
C HIS A 420 1.26 22.00 -7.42
N ILE A 421 0.90 23.29 -7.46
CA ILE A 421 1.00 24.11 -8.69
C ILE A 421 2.45 24.15 -9.18
N MET A 422 3.39 24.39 -8.27
CA MET A 422 4.82 24.50 -8.58
C MET A 422 5.42 23.15 -9.00
N PHE A 423 5.06 22.07 -8.31
CA PHE A 423 5.39 20.70 -8.69
C PHE A 423 4.93 20.37 -10.11
N ARG A 424 3.66 20.62 -10.44
CA ARG A 424 3.09 20.33 -11.77
C ARG A 424 3.77 21.12 -12.88
N LYS A 425 4.23 22.33 -12.57
CA LYS A 425 5.04 23.16 -13.48
C LYS A 425 6.43 22.55 -13.68
N ALA A 426 7.13 22.17 -12.60
CA ALA A 426 8.43 21.49 -12.69
C ALA A 426 8.33 20.15 -13.44
N TRP A 427 7.26 19.39 -13.20
CA TRP A 427 6.97 18.11 -13.86
C TRP A 427 6.84 18.28 -15.38
N TYR A 428 6.06 19.26 -15.81
CA TYR A 428 5.89 19.58 -17.22
C TYR A 428 7.19 20.10 -17.87
N MET A 429 7.97 20.92 -17.16
CA MET A 429 9.26 21.44 -17.64
C MET A 429 10.28 20.31 -17.89
N ASN A 430 10.18 19.20 -17.17
CA ASN A 430 11.01 18.00 -17.35
C ASN A 430 10.44 17.02 -18.40
N GLY A 431 9.48 17.45 -19.22
CA GLY A 431 8.91 16.64 -20.30
C GLY A 431 8.01 15.49 -19.84
N ARG A 432 7.60 15.47 -18.57
CA ARG A 432 6.73 14.43 -18.00
C ARG A 432 5.24 14.77 -18.14
N THR A 433 4.41 13.74 -18.20
CA THR A 433 2.95 13.84 -18.37
C THR A 433 2.19 13.41 -17.13
N THR A 434 0.86 13.61 -17.12
CA THR A 434 -0.01 13.12 -16.04
C THR A 434 -0.08 11.61 -15.95
N ASP A 435 0.19 10.91 -17.06
CA ASP A 435 0.13 9.45 -17.12
C ASP A 435 1.34 8.82 -16.42
N ASP A 436 2.39 9.61 -16.20
CA ASP A 436 3.57 9.22 -15.44
C ASP A 436 3.38 9.36 -13.93
N LEU A 437 2.16 9.58 -13.43
CA LEU A 437 1.86 9.79 -12.00
C LEU A 437 1.06 8.63 -11.41
N PRO A 438 1.39 8.19 -10.18
CA PRO A 438 0.73 7.04 -9.55
C PRO A 438 -0.70 7.38 -9.10
N PHE A 439 -0.96 8.68 -8.88
CA PHE A 439 -2.28 9.22 -8.59
C PHE A 439 -2.30 10.67 -9.07
N ALA A 440 -3.23 10.98 -9.97
CA ALA A 440 -3.47 12.34 -10.42
C ALA A 440 -4.69 12.92 -9.68
N ALA A 441 -4.54 14.13 -9.14
CA ALA A 441 -5.57 14.89 -8.48
C ALA A 441 -6.76 15.09 -9.42
N ILE A 442 -7.98 14.83 -8.91
CA ILE A 442 -9.21 14.79 -9.71
C ILE A 442 -9.45 16.10 -10.48
N PHE A 443 -9.14 17.24 -9.86
CA PHE A 443 -9.31 18.58 -10.42
C PHE A 443 -8.01 19.15 -11.01
N GLY A 444 -6.92 18.39 -11.01
CA GLY A 444 -5.60 18.80 -11.48
C GLY A 444 -5.12 20.14 -10.91
N VAL A 445 -4.35 20.87 -11.71
CA VAL A 445 -3.77 22.18 -11.33
C VAL A 445 -4.85 23.26 -11.15
N THR A 446 -5.93 23.21 -11.94
CA THR A 446 -7.04 24.15 -11.83
C THR A 446 -7.69 24.08 -10.44
N GLY A 447 -7.85 22.87 -9.92
CA GLY A 447 -8.32 22.66 -8.54
C GLY A 447 -7.40 23.33 -7.52
N SER A 448 -6.08 23.20 -7.67
CA SER A 448 -5.13 23.84 -6.75
C SER A 448 -5.15 25.36 -6.84
N TRP A 449 -5.36 25.95 -8.03
CA TRP A 449 -5.53 27.40 -8.16
C TRP A 449 -6.79 27.91 -7.45
N ILE A 450 -7.91 27.20 -7.61
CA ILE A 450 -9.16 27.53 -6.90
C ILE A 450 -8.96 27.37 -5.40
N GLY A 451 -8.35 26.27 -4.95
CA GLY A 451 -8.06 26.02 -3.54
C GLY A 451 -7.16 27.09 -2.93
N PHE A 452 -6.09 27.49 -3.62
CA PHE A 452 -5.19 28.56 -3.19
C PHE A 452 -5.92 29.91 -3.10
N PHE A 453 -6.72 30.25 -4.11
CA PHE A 453 -7.52 31.47 -4.14
C PHE A 453 -8.53 31.53 -2.99
N LEU A 454 -9.24 30.43 -2.72
CA LEU A 454 -10.18 30.35 -1.60
C LEU A 454 -9.48 30.53 -0.25
N ASN A 455 -8.29 29.93 -0.05
CA ASN A 455 -7.50 30.16 1.16
C ASN A 455 -7.14 31.65 1.32
N CYS A 456 -6.71 32.32 0.25
CA CYS A 456 -6.43 33.77 0.28
C CYS A 456 -7.67 34.61 0.63
N ILE A 457 -8.84 34.25 0.09
CA ILE A 457 -10.10 34.93 0.43
C ILE A 457 -10.46 34.71 1.89
N CYS A 458 -10.35 33.49 2.41
CA CYS A 458 -10.65 33.19 3.81
C CYS A 458 -9.71 33.97 4.76
N LEU A 459 -8.43 34.07 4.43
CA LEU A 459 -7.48 34.93 5.15
C LEU A 459 -7.89 36.41 5.11
N ALA A 460 -8.29 36.93 3.95
CA ALA A 460 -8.76 38.30 3.82
C ALA A 460 -10.07 38.56 4.59
N ALA A 461 -11.00 37.59 4.59
CA ALA A 461 -12.24 37.65 5.36
C ALA A 461 -11.96 37.66 6.87
N GLN A 462 -11.03 36.83 7.33
CA GLN A 462 -10.61 36.81 8.73
C GLN A 462 -9.91 38.11 9.13
N PHE A 463 -9.05 38.66 8.26
CA PHE A 463 -8.42 39.96 8.48
C PHE A 463 -9.45 41.09 8.61
N TYR A 464 -10.49 41.06 7.78
CA TYR A 464 -11.61 42.01 7.86
C TYR A 464 -12.35 41.93 9.20
N ILE A 465 -12.64 40.72 9.69
CA ILE A 465 -13.31 40.52 10.99
C ILE A 465 -12.40 40.88 12.16
N ALA A 466 -11.10 40.64 12.05
CA ALA A 466 -10.11 41.03 13.05
C ALA A 466 -10.04 42.57 13.22
N LEU A 467 -10.19 43.34 12.13
CA LEU A 467 -10.24 44.80 12.18
C LEU A 467 -11.62 45.35 12.56
N PHE A 468 -12.68 44.71 12.08
CA PHE A 468 -14.06 45.20 12.22
C PHE A 468 -14.98 44.12 12.81
N PRO A 469 -14.84 43.80 14.11
CA PRO A 469 -15.62 42.75 14.76
C PRO A 469 -17.13 42.99 14.69
N ILE A 470 -17.89 41.90 14.87
CA ILE A 470 -19.35 41.94 14.96
C ILE A 470 -19.76 42.76 16.19
N GLY A 471 -20.81 43.56 16.09
CA GLY A 471 -21.26 44.45 17.17
C GLY A 471 -20.73 45.89 17.11
N GLY A 472 -19.86 46.22 16.15
CA GLY A 472 -19.49 47.61 15.84
C GLY A 472 -18.47 48.24 16.81
N ALA A 473 -17.72 47.43 17.55
CA ALA A 473 -16.60 47.92 18.36
C ALA A 473 -15.53 48.58 17.48
N ALA A 474 -14.89 49.63 18.00
CA ALA A 474 -13.76 50.27 17.34
C ALA A 474 -12.60 49.25 17.17
N PRO A 475 -11.79 49.36 16.10
CA PRO A 475 -10.63 48.50 15.92
C PRO A 475 -9.74 48.52 17.17
N SER A 476 -9.52 47.36 17.78
CA SER A 476 -8.64 47.21 18.95
C SER A 476 -7.48 46.27 18.61
N ALA A 477 -6.29 46.60 19.10
CA ALA A 477 -5.12 45.75 18.91
C ALA A 477 -5.34 44.35 19.51
N ASP A 478 -6.00 44.29 20.67
CA ASP A 478 -6.32 43.06 21.37
C ASP A 478 -7.21 42.13 20.54
N ALA A 479 -8.32 42.64 19.98
CA ALA A 479 -9.21 41.84 19.12
C ALA A 479 -8.54 41.44 17.80
N PHE A 480 -7.70 42.32 17.24
CA PHE A 480 -6.98 42.03 16.01
C PHE A 480 -6.00 40.88 16.19
N PHE A 481 -5.13 40.96 17.21
CA PHE A 481 -4.16 39.89 17.48
C PHE A 481 -4.87 38.62 17.95
N GLN A 482 -5.94 38.71 18.75
CA GLN A 482 -6.72 37.54 19.14
C GLN A 482 -7.23 36.76 17.91
N ALA A 483 -7.73 37.45 16.89
CA ALA A 483 -8.32 36.81 15.70
C ALA A 483 -7.32 36.51 14.58
N TYR A 484 -6.12 37.11 14.59
CA TYR A 484 -5.17 37.07 13.46
C TYR A 484 -3.71 36.72 13.84
N LEU A 485 -3.44 36.20 15.05
CA LEU A 485 -2.09 35.94 15.56
C LEU A 485 -1.24 34.98 14.71
N ALA A 486 -1.85 34.02 14.01
CA ALA A 486 -1.07 33.04 13.24
C ALA A 486 -0.26 33.69 12.10
N ALA A 487 -0.80 34.74 11.46
CA ALA A 487 -0.13 35.41 10.35
C ALA A 487 1.21 36.08 10.73
N PRO A 488 1.30 36.93 11.78
CA PRO A 488 2.59 37.49 12.20
C PRO A 488 3.56 36.42 12.70
N ILE A 489 3.09 35.30 13.28
CA ILE A 489 3.95 34.18 13.68
C ILE A 489 4.58 33.51 12.45
N VAL A 490 3.78 33.21 11.41
CA VAL A 490 4.28 32.63 10.15
C VAL A 490 5.30 33.58 9.49
N ILE A 491 4.99 34.87 9.44
CA ILE A 491 5.91 35.89 8.88
C ILE A 491 7.18 35.96 9.71
N ALA A 492 7.09 35.91 11.05
CA ALA A 492 8.25 35.93 11.93
C ALA A 492 9.16 34.72 11.70
N PHE A 493 8.62 33.50 11.55
CA PHE A 493 9.44 32.33 11.22
C PHE A 493 10.09 32.44 9.84
N PHE A 494 9.35 32.92 8.84
CA PHE A 494 9.89 33.13 7.49
C PHE A 494 11.06 34.14 7.52
N VAL A 495 10.86 35.30 8.15
CA VAL A 495 11.89 36.35 8.25
C VAL A 495 13.06 35.91 9.12
N ALA A 496 12.82 35.23 10.24
CA ALA A 496 13.87 34.72 11.11
C ALA A 496 14.79 33.74 10.38
N TYR A 497 14.23 32.83 9.56
CA TYR A 497 15.02 31.93 8.74
C TYR A 497 15.88 32.71 7.72
N LYS A 498 15.28 33.66 6.99
CA LYS A 498 15.99 34.49 6.00
C LYS A 498 17.13 35.29 6.64
N LEU A 499 16.92 35.85 7.84
CA LEU A 499 17.93 36.58 8.60
C LEU A 499 19.05 35.67 9.11
N TRP A 500 18.70 34.52 9.69
CA TRP A 500 19.66 33.58 10.28
C TRP A 500 20.60 32.98 9.22
N TYR A 501 20.04 32.49 8.11
CA TYR A 501 20.79 31.87 7.02
C TYR A 501 21.29 32.88 5.97
N LYS A 502 20.97 34.17 6.14
CA LYS A 502 21.35 35.27 5.23
C LYS A 502 20.98 35.03 3.76
N GLN A 503 19.94 34.24 3.50
CA GLN A 503 19.46 33.92 2.15
C GLN A 503 18.26 34.79 1.80
N TRP A 504 18.40 35.75 0.88
CA TRP A 504 17.31 36.67 0.50
C TRP A 504 16.62 36.33 -0.82
N ALA A 505 17.09 35.29 -1.53
CA ALA A 505 16.41 34.77 -2.71
C ALA A 505 15.01 34.29 -2.32
N ILE A 506 13.99 34.66 -3.11
CA ILE A 506 12.60 34.25 -2.89
C ILE A 506 12.28 33.18 -3.93
N GLY A 507 11.85 32.02 -3.45
CA GLY A 507 11.47 30.92 -4.31
C GLY A 507 12.63 29.99 -4.67
N VAL A 508 12.28 28.79 -5.10
CA VAL A 508 13.22 27.82 -5.70
C VAL A 508 13.25 27.94 -7.23
N ASP A 509 14.40 27.67 -7.84
CA ASP A 509 14.49 27.52 -9.30
C ASP A 509 13.90 26.18 -9.73
N LEU A 510 12.69 26.22 -10.32
CA LEU A 510 11.98 25.03 -10.77
C LEU A 510 12.73 24.22 -11.84
N SER A 511 13.62 24.85 -12.61
CA SER A 511 14.40 24.17 -13.65
C SER A 511 15.55 23.34 -13.07
N ALA A 512 16.06 23.74 -11.90
CA ALA A 512 17.12 23.04 -11.19
C ALA A 512 16.58 21.93 -10.25
N ILE A 513 15.26 21.83 -10.08
CA ILE A 513 14.66 20.78 -9.24
C ILE A 513 14.83 19.42 -9.92
N LYS A 514 15.61 18.54 -9.29
CA LYS A 514 15.68 17.12 -9.62
C LYS A 514 14.35 16.46 -9.22
N ILE A 515 13.41 16.35 -10.15
CA ILE A 515 12.05 15.83 -9.87
C ILE A 515 12.04 14.33 -9.52
N ASP A 516 13.05 13.57 -9.95
CA ASP A 516 13.13 12.13 -9.69
C ASP A 516 13.78 11.81 -8.31
N GLU A 517 14.42 12.80 -7.67
CA GLU A 517 15.04 12.63 -6.34
C GLU A 517 13.99 12.40 -5.24
N GLY A 518 14.17 11.39 -4.38
CA GLY A 518 13.22 11.06 -3.31
C GLY A 518 11.83 10.60 -3.79
N ARG A 519 11.66 10.37 -5.10
CA ARG A 519 10.48 9.71 -5.67
C ARG A 519 10.52 8.24 -5.29
N ARG A 520 9.36 7.67 -4.95
CA ARG A 520 9.26 6.21 -4.79
C ARG A 520 9.18 5.57 -6.17
N ASP A 521 10.18 4.78 -6.56
CA ASP A 521 10.17 4.09 -7.84
C ASP A 521 9.03 3.07 -7.90
N TYR A 522 8.20 3.21 -8.93
CA TYR A 522 7.17 2.24 -9.28
C TYR A 522 7.25 1.99 -10.78
N ASP A 523 6.98 0.75 -11.17
CA ASP A 523 6.94 0.33 -12.56
C ASP A 523 5.75 1.03 -13.27
N ALA A 524 6.03 2.15 -13.94
CA ALA A 524 5.01 2.97 -14.62
C ALA A 524 4.28 2.19 -15.73
N THR A 525 4.94 1.22 -16.34
CA THR A 525 4.38 0.29 -17.32
C THR A 525 3.40 -0.67 -16.68
N ALA A 526 3.78 -1.33 -15.58
CA ALA A 526 2.87 -2.18 -14.82
C ALA A 526 1.69 -1.38 -14.23
N PHE A 527 1.92 -0.14 -13.80
CA PHE A 527 0.88 0.75 -13.29
C PHE A 527 -0.12 1.20 -14.36
N ASN A 528 0.35 1.61 -15.54
CA ASN A 528 -0.52 2.00 -16.65
C ASN A 528 -1.36 0.82 -17.16
N GLU A 529 -0.80 -0.38 -17.13
CA GLU A 529 -1.50 -1.62 -17.47
C GLU A 529 -2.52 -2.04 -16.40
N GLU A 530 -2.16 -1.99 -15.11
CA GLU A 530 -3.09 -2.23 -13.98
C GLU A 530 -4.25 -1.21 -14.02
N MET A 531 -3.97 0.07 -14.26
CA MET A 531 -4.98 1.12 -14.42
C MET A 531 -5.84 0.94 -15.67
N ARG A 532 -5.31 0.37 -16.76
CA ARG A 532 -6.07 0.02 -17.96
C ARG A 532 -7.02 -1.14 -17.67
N LEU A 533 -6.53 -2.19 -17.03
CA LEU A 533 -7.32 -3.35 -16.61
C LEU A 533 -8.41 -2.97 -15.62
N GLU A 534 -8.12 -2.13 -14.62
CA GLU A 534 -9.13 -1.59 -13.70
C GLU A 534 -10.19 -0.77 -14.44
N ARG A 535 -9.81 0.04 -15.45
CA ARG A 535 -10.76 0.81 -16.26
C ARG A 535 -11.65 -0.12 -17.10
N GLU A 536 -11.10 -1.21 -17.62
CA GLU A 536 -11.82 -2.22 -18.38
C GLU A 536 -12.78 -3.02 -17.49
N GLU A 537 -12.35 -3.38 -16.27
CA GLU A 537 -13.20 -4.02 -15.27
C GLU A 537 -14.33 -3.08 -14.81
N GLN A 538 -14.02 -1.81 -14.53
CA GLN A 538 -15.02 -0.77 -14.22
C GLN A 538 -15.99 -0.55 -15.38
N ALA A 539 -15.55 -0.71 -16.64
CA ALA A 539 -16.41 -0.66 -17.81
C ALA A 539 -17.37 -1.84 -17.90
N GLN A 540 -17.13 -2.94 -17.19
CA GLN A 540 -18.02 -4.10 -17.10
C GLN A 540 -18.97 -4.05 -15.89
N TRP A 541 -18.77 -3.14 -14.93
CA TRP A 541 -19.61 -3.06 -13.74
C TRP A 541 -21.10 -2.82 -14.04
N PRO A 542 -22.02 -3.36 -13.21
CA PRO A 542 -23.45 -3.04 -13.29
C PRO A 542 -23.70 -1.53 -13.19
N THR A 543 -24.75 -1.03 -13.84
CA THR A 543 -25.05 0.41 -13.92
C THR A 543 -25.14 1.08 -12.54
N TRP A 544 -25.65 0.38 -11.52
CA TRP A 544 -25.70 0.90 -10.15
C TRP A 544 -24.30 1.00 -9.51
N LYS A 545 -23.42 0.00 -9.71
CA LYS A 545 -22.03 0.01 -9.22
C LYS A 545 -21.20 1.07 -9.96
N LYS A 546 -21.44 1.25 -11.25
CA LYS A 546 -20.90 2.37 -12.05
C LYS A 546 -21.44 3.71 -11.57
N LEU A 547 -22.73 3.84 -11.23
CA LEU A 547 -23.32 5.07 -10.71
C LEU A 547 -22.77 5.39 -9.33
N VAL A 548 -22.66 4.41 -8.42
CA VAL A 548 -22.05 4.58 -7.10
C VAL A 548 -20.57 4.95 -7.23
N SER A 549 -19.80 4.24 -8.06
CA SER A 549 -18.39 4.55 -8.35
C SER A 549 -18.21 5.91 -9.06
N ALA A 550 -19.07 6.25 -10.01
CA ALA A 550 -19.04 7.54 -10.70
C ALA A 550 -19.48 8.70 -9.79
N SER A 551 -20.39 8.46 -8.84
CA SER A 551 -20.73 9.40 -7.77
C SER A 551 -19.55 9.62 -6.82
N ILE A 552 -18.67 8.61 -6.68
CA ILE A 552 -17.41 8.67 -5.93
C ILE A 552 -16.26 9.31 -6.76
N THR A 553 -16.35 9.36 -8.10
CA THR A 553 -15.20 9.71 -8.97
C THR A 553 -15.45 10.82 -10.01
N PHE A 554 -16.66 11.41 -10.11
CA PHE A 554 -17.02 12.53 -11.03
C PHE A 554 -16.50 12.42 -12.49
N LYS A 555 -16.23 11.22 -13.03
CA LYS A 555 -15.64 11.02 -14.38
C LYS A 555 -16.66 10.99 -15.54
N GLY A 556 -17.96 11.09 -15.26
CA GLY A 556 -19.02 10.68 -16.19
C GLY A 556 -19.55 11.67 -17.23
N LEU A 557 -19.22 12.97 -17.20
CA LEU A 557 -19.92 13.96 -18.04
C LEU A 557 -19.24 14.35 -19.37
N GLY A 558 -18.02 13.89 -19.68
CA GLY A 558 -17.24 14.43 -20.81
C GLY A 558 -17.34 13.72 -22.17
N SER A 559 -17.85 12.48 -22.26
CA SER A 559 -17.50 11.59 -23.39
C SER A 559 -18.51 11.52 -24.56
N ARG A 560 -19.74 12.03 -24.44
CA ARG A 560 -20.81 11.70 -25.41
C ARG A 560 -21.09 12.67 -26.56
N TYR A 561 -20.38 13.79 -26.74
CA TYR A 561 -20.81 14.83 -27.71
C TYR A 561 -19.75 15.41 -28.67
N VAL A 562 -18.65 14.71 -28.97
CA VAL A 562 -17.56 15.26 -29.81
C VAL A 562 -17.41 14.56 -31.19
N ARG A 563 -18.47 13.97 -31.75
CA ARG A 563 -18.45 13.46 -33.14
C ARG A 563 -19.35 14.29 -34.05
N GLY A 564 -18.81 15.40 -34.52
CA GLY A 564 -19.40 16.18 -35.60
C GLY A 564 -18.59 17.46 -35.80
N PHE A 565 -18.09 17.65 -37.02
CA PHE A 565 -17.37 18.83 -37.53
C PHE A 565 -15.85 18.87 -37.32
N THR A 566 -15.14 18.20 -38.23
CA THR A 566 -13.82 18.65 -38.72
C THR A 566 -13.80 18.59 -40.25
N ALA A 567 -13.73 19.75 -40.90
CA ALA A 567 -13.25 19.90 -42.27
C ALA A 567 -12.61 21.31 -42.40
N PRO A 568 -11.37 21.46 -42.91
CA PRO A 568 -10.62 22.72 -42.83
C PRO A 568 -10.55 23.45 -44.18
N LEU A 569 -10.54 24.79 -44.19
CA LEU A 569 -10.07 25.54 -45.37
C LEU A 569 -9.60 26.98 -45.04
N GLY A 570 -8.29 27.18 -45.21
CA GLY A 570 -7.60 28.27 -45.94
C GLY A 570 -8.08 29.72 -45.88
N TRP A 571 -7.16 30.61 -45.49
CA TRP A 571 -7.21 32.06 -45.71
C TRP A 571 -7.26 32.43 -47.20
N ARG A 572 -8.18 33.34 -47.60
CA ARG A 572 -7.99 34.28 -48.72
C ARG A 572 -8.76 35.59 -48.50
N LEU A 573 -8.10 36.67 -48.90
CA LEU A 573 -8.54 38.07 -48.95
C LEU A 573 -9.66 38.33 -49.98
N ALA A 574 -10.36 39.45 -49.73
CA ALA A 574 -10.95 40.39 -50.70
C ALA A 574 -12.48 40.40 -50.96
N SER A 575 -13.05 41.54 -50.58
CA SER A 575 -14.00 42.38 -51.35
C SER A 575 -15.53 42.14 -51.29
N ILE A 576 -16.22 43.21 -50.86
CA ILE A 576 -17.38 43.87 -51.50
C ILE A 576 -18.62 42.99 -51.81
N ARG A 577 -19.78 43.24 -51.16
CA ARG A 577 -20.85 44.14 -51.63
C ARG A 577 -22.12 44.05 -50.77
N ALA A 578 -22.84 45.16 -50.75
CA ALA A 578 -24.15 45.41 -50.14
C ALA A 578 -25.33 44.78 -50.91
N GLY A 579 -26.50 44.74 -50.25
CA GLY A 579 -27.84 44.56 -50.87
C GLY A 579 -28.77 43.78 -49.95
N SER A 580 -29.59 44.41 -49.08
CA SER A 580 -30.90 45.04 -49.36
C SER A 580 -32.02 44.06 -49.75
N ARG A 581 -33.00 43.88 -48.83
CA ARG A 581 -34.47 44.09 -48.97
C ARG A 581 -35.24 43.06 -48.08
N CYS A 582 -36.07 43.51 -47.11
CA CYS A 582 -37.47 43.98 -47.22
C CYS A 582 -38.44 42.79 -47.48
N ILE A 583 -39.45 42.46 -46.65
CA ILE A 583 -40.77 43.14 -46.53
C ILE A 583 -41.69 42.43 -45.49
N HIS A 584 -42.53 43.26 -44.82
CA HIS A 584 -43.86 43.12 -44.18
C HIS A 584 -44.22 41.93 -43.24
N ALA A 585 -44.76 42.10 -42.02
CA ALA A 585 -45.77 42.99 -41.41
C ALA A 585 -47.18 42.34 -41.32
N GLN A 586 -47.69 42.21 -40.08
CA GLN A 586 -49.09 42.24 -39.60
C GLN A 586 -49.09 41.72 -38.15
N GLU A 587 -49.85 42.17 -37.16
CA GLU A 587 -50.69 43.33 -36.88
C GLU A 587 -51.01 43.20 -35.36
N ARG A 588 -51.16 44.32 -34.63
CA ARG A 588 -51.60 44.33 -33.22
C ARG A 588 -53.14 44.42 -33.14
N PRO A 589 -53.75 44.21 -31.97
CA PRO A 589 -54.29 45.38 -31.27
C PRO A 589 -54.06 45.42 -29.74
N LYS A 590 -54.51 46.52 -29.13
CA LYS A 590 -54.11 47.15 -27.84
C LYS A 590 -55.21 47.09 -26.76
N LYS A 591 -54.75 47.08 -25.48
CA LYS A 591 -55.23 47.79 -24.24
C LYS A 591 -56.54 47.32 -23.55
N PRO A 592 -56.85 47.69 -22.26
CA PRO A 592 -56.23 48.70 -21.36
C PRO A 592 -55.93 48.27 -19.89
N LEU A 593 -55.40 49.22 -19.10
CA LEU A 593 -55.12 49.16 -17.64
C LEU A 593 -56.39 49.17 -16.76
N SER A 594 -56.32 48.55 -15.57
CA SER A 594 -56.85 49.13 -14.31
C SER A 594 -56.30 48.46 -13.04
N SER A 595 -56.29 49.27 -11.97
CA SER A 595 -55.86 49.10 -10.57
C SER A 595 -56.41 47.91 -9.77
N GLY A 596 -55.67 47.48 -8.73
CA GLY A 596 -56.21 46.74 -7.59
C GLY A 596 -55.14 46.09 -6.71
N VAL A 597 -54.99 46.59 -5.48
CA VAL A 597 -54.23 45.96 -4.40
C VAL A 597 -55.02 44.74 -3.90
N ASP A 598 -54.40 43.57 -3.76
CA ASP A 598 -54.76 42.67 -2.66
C ASP A 598 -53.63 41.69 -2.28
N VAL A 599 -53.62 41.38 -0.99
CA VAL A 599 -52.59 40.68 -0.21
C VAL A 599 -53.07 39.25 0.08
N ARG A 600 -52.14 38.29 0.02
CA ARG A 600 -52.20 36.84 0.40
C ARG A 600 -52.57 35.85 -0.71
N SER A 601 -51.57 35.07 -1.13
CA SER A 601 -51.67 33.60 -1.12
C SER A 601 -50.26 32.99 -1.10
N ARG A 602 -50.15 31.87 -0.37
CA ARG A 602 -48.93 31.14 -0.01
C ARG A 602 -48.27 30.49 -1.24
N PRO A 603 -46.94 30.30 -1.30
CA PRO A 603 -46.36 29.26 -2.14
C PRO A 603 -46.15 27.97 -1.34
N ASP A 604 -46.66 26.89 -1.90
CA ASP A 604 -46.62 25.53 -1.37
C ASP A 604 -45.21 24.99 -1.13
N ALA A 605 -45.06 24.27 -0.02
CA ALA A 605 -43.83 23.71 0.53
C ALA A 605 -43.20 22.54 -0.26
N ARG A 606 -43.42 22.46 -1.58
CA ARG A 606 -42.88 21.39 -2.44
C ARG A 606 -41.61 21.79 -3.21
N TYR A 607 -41.27 23.08 -3.26
CA TYR A 607 -40.14 23.57 -4.08
C TYR A 607 -38.83 23.82 -3.32
N VAL A 608 -38.83 23.81 -1.98
CA VAL A 608 -37.59 24.02 -1.20
C VAL A 608 -36.71 22.75 -1.18
N PHE A 609 -37.29 21.57 -1.28
CA PHE A 609 -36.55 20.30 -1.33
C PHE A 609 -35.84 20.07 -2.68
N SER A 610 -36.28 20.73 -3.76
CA SER A 610 -35.74 20.54 -5.11
C SER A 610 -34.72 21.62 -5.52
N ALA A 611 -34.71 22.77 -4.84
CA ALA A 611 -33.85 23.91 -5.19
C ALA A 611 -32.43 23.83 -4.58
N ILE A 612 -32.24 23.11 -3.47
CA ILE A 612 -30.92 23.00 -2.80
C ILE A 612 -30.03 21.92 -3.45
N VAL A 613 -30.61 20.99 -4.22
CA VAL A 613 -29.86 19.90 -4.87
C VAL A 613 -29.40 20.26 -6.30
N ILE A 614 -29.88 21.36 -6.90
CA ILE A 614 -29.66 21.65 -8.33
C ILE A 614 -28.77 22.89 -8.61
N LEU A 615 -28.35 23.66 -7.61
CA LEU A 615 -27.58 24.91 -7.83
C LEU A 615 -26.05 24.80 -7.72
N GLY A 616 -25.47 23.59 -7.83
CA GLY A 616 -24.02 23.34 -7.73
C GLY A 616 -23.23 23.20 -9.05
N LEU A 617 -23.82 23.45 -10.21
CA LEU A 617 -23.21 23.30 -11.55
C LEU A 617 -23.86 24.36 -12.45
N PRO A 618 -23.20 25.46 -12.93
CA PRO A 618 -21.92 25.44 -13.66
C PRO A 618 -21.05 26.73 -13.56
N LEU A 619 -19.73 26.61 -13.35
CA LEU A 619 -18.78 27.70 -13.66
C LEU A 619 -17.45 27.14 -14.20
N CYS A 620 -17.50 26.36 -15.27
CA CYS A 620 -16.30 25.83 -15.95
C CYS A 620 -16.61 25.61 -17.44
N PHE A 621 -16.46 26.66 -18.26
CA PHE A 621 -16.29 26.53 -19.70
C PHE A 621 -15.57 27.77 -20.26
N TRP A 622 -14.24 27.70 -20.46
CA TRP A 622 -13.57 28.27 -21.65
C TRP A 622 -12.06 27.92 -21.71
N LEU A 623 -11.60 27.52 -22.92
CA LEU A 623 -10.22 27.37 -23.46
C LEU A 623 -9.32 26.25 -22.88
N GLY A 624 -8.72 25.31 -23.63
CA GLY A 624 -8.37 25.22 -25.06
C GLY A 624 -6.85 25.00 -25.22
N GLN A 625 -6.37 23.75 -25.19
CA GLN A 625 -5.78 22.96 -26.30
C GLN A 625 -4.42 23.40 -26.90
N THR A 626 -3.42 22.49 -26.90
CA THR A 626 -2.47 22.23 -28.02
C THR A 626 -1.73 20.87 -27.89
N PRO A 627 -1.24 20.24 -29.00
CA PRO A 627 -0.98 18.79 -29.10
C PRO A 627 0.48 18.34 -29.38
N PHE A 628 0.80 17.12 -28.89
CA PHE A 628 1.58 15.99 -29.47
C PHE A 628 2.75 16.18 -30.47
N GLN A 629 3.88 15.51 -30.19
CA GLN A 629 4.67 14.73 -31.17
C GLN A 629 5.66 13.76 -30.49
N THR A 630 5.68 12.51 -30.97
CA THR A 630 6.49 11.35 -30.56
C THR A 630 7.81 11.25 -31.34
N LEU A 631 8.92 10.88 -30.69
CA LEU A 631 10.11 10.29 -31.34
C LEU A 631 10.85 9.30 -30.40
N GLN A 632 11.27 8.17 -30.97
CA GLN A 632 12.05 7.06 -30.39
C GLN A 632 13.57 7.35 -30.41
N ALA A 633 14.35 6.78 -29.48
CA ALA A 633 15.70 6.21 -29.73
C ALA A 633 16.33 5.55 -28.47
N GLU A 634 17.27 4.63 -28.75
CA GLU A 634 17.89 3.59 -27.91
C GLU A 634 18.97 4.03 -26.90
N ALA A 635 19.31 3.14 -25.96
CA ALA A 635 20.34 3.29 -24.93
C ALA A 635 21.71 2.68 -25.31
N PRO A 636 22.84 3.25 -24.85
CA PRO A 636 24.14 2.56 -24.76
C PRO A 636 24.66 2.38 -23.30
N PRO A 637 25.71 1.54 -23.09
CA PRO A 637 25.94 0.78 -21.86
C PRO A 637 27.05 1.30 -20.91
N ASP A 638 27.06 0.67 -19.73
CA ASP A 638 28.01 0.62 -18.60
C ASP A 638 29.35 1.39 -18.68
N GLN A 639 29.61 2.19 -17.64
CA GLN A 639 30.95 2.62 -17.24
C GLN A 639 31.18 2.34 -15.76
N ASP A 640 31.92 1.26 -15.50
CA ASP A 640 32.75 1.11 -14.31
C ASP A 640 33.90 2.13 -14.31
N SER A 641 34.38 2.42 -13.10
CA SER A 641 35.58 3.19 -12.75
C SER A 641 35.46 4.72 -12.69
N LYS A 642 35.13 5.22 -11.49
CA LYS A 642 35.78 6.41 -10.92
C LYS A 642 36.01 6.22 -9.42
N GLU A 643 37.27 6.00 -9.07
CA GLU A 643 37.81 6.17 -7.73
C GLU A 643 37.92 7.66 -7.37
N GLU A 644 37.82 7.90 -6.06
CA GLU A 644 38.34 9.01 -5.25
C GLU A 644 37.77 10.42 -5.41
N GLU A 645 36.93 10.83 -4.44
CA GLU A 645 37.01 12.13 -3.76
C GLU A 645 36.08 12.16 -2.52
N ASP A 646 36.54 11.69 -1.34
CA ASP A 646 36.14 12.32 -0.07
C ASP A 646 37.11 11.99 1.08
N GLY A 647 37.48 13.03 1.83
CA GLY A 647 38.63 13.09 2.74
C GLY A 647 38.33 12.73 4.20
N GLN A 648 37.67 11.61 4.48
CA GLN A 648 37.65 11.03 5.84
C GLN A 648 38.43 9.71 5.90
N PRO A 649 39.25 9.47 6.94
CA PRO A 649 39.96 8.20 7.10
C PRO A 649 38.93 7.10 7.37
N ARG A 650 38.61 6.33 6.32
CA ARG A 650 37.70 5.18 6.39
C ARG A 650 38.16 4.25 7.51
N ARG A 651 37.26 3.98 8.48
CA ARG A 651 37.53 3.05 9.59
C ARG A 651 37.99 1.70 9.01
N ARG A 652 39.20 1.29 9.34
CA ARG A 652 39.78 -0.01 8.97
C ARG A 652 39.35 -1.04 10.00
N ILE A 653 38.61 -2.05 9.56
CA ILE A 653 37.95 -3.05 10.42
C ILE A 653 38.61 -4.41 10.18
N ARG A 654 38.99 -5.11 11.27
CA ARG A 654 39.56 -6.46 11.16
C ARG A 654 38.48 -7.49 10.87
N LEU A 655 38.75 -8.54 10.10
CA LEU A 655 37.77 -9.59 9.81
C LEU A 655 37.29 -10.33 11.07
N ASP A 656 38.14 -10.46 12.09
CA ASP A 656 37.73 -11.04 13.38
C ASP A 656 36.71 -10.16 14.12
N GLU A 657 36.75 -8.84 13.90
CA GLU A 657 35.73 -7.91 14.41
C GLU A 657 34.42 -8.13 13.66
N VAL A 658 34.47 -8.24 12.32
CA VAL A 658 33.26 -8.57 11.52
C VAL A 658 32.64 -9.89 11.97
N LYS A 659 33.42 -10.93 12.21
CA LYS A 659 32.93 -12.25 12.68
C LYS A 659 32.22 -12.19 14.03
N ALA A 660 32.60 -11.27 14.92
CA ALA A 660 31.91 -11.06 16.19
C ALA A 660 30.50 -10.49 15.99
N HIS A 661 30.24 -9.85 14.86
CA HIS A 661 28.95 -9.31 14.42
C HIS A 661 28.17 -10.30 13.53
N GLY A 662 28.08 -11.55 13.99
CA GLY A 662 27.40 -12.66 13.31
C GLY A 662 25.86 -12.65 13.39
N PRO A 663 25.18 -13.75 12.98
CA PRO A 663 23.72 -13.83 12.87
C PRO A 663 22.95 -13.60 14.18
N ASP A 664 23.56 -14.00 15.31
CA ASP A 664 22.97 -13.86 16.65
C ASP A 664 23.38 -12.55 17.35
N SER A 665 24.13 -11.68 16.67
CA SER A 665 24.57 -10.39 17.21
C SER A 665 23.42 -9.39 17.24
N GLU A 666 23.38 -8.50 18.24
CA GLU A 666 22.47 -7.36 18.26
C GLU A 666 22.74 -6.40 17.08
N ASN A 667 23.97 -6.39 16.57
CA ASN A 667 24.37 -5.60 15.40
C ASN A 667 25.02 -6.49 14.33
N PRO A 668 24.26 -7.17 13.45
CA PRO A 668 24.82 -8.02 12.40
C PRO A 668 25.54 -7.21 11.31
N TRP A 669 26.78 -7.59 10.99
CA TRP A 669 27.59 -6.93 9.95
C TRP A 669 27.84 -7.86 8.77
N VAL A 670 27.99 -7.29 7.57
CA VAL A 670 28.32 -8.04 6.35
C VAL A 670 29.45 -7.37 5.58
N VAL A 671 30.10 -8.13 4.71
CA VAL A 671 31.19 -7.65 3.85
C VAL A 671 30.78 -7.77 2.38
N ARG A 672 31.10 -6.76 1.58
CA ARG A 672 31.03 -6.80 0.12
C ARG A 672 32.24 -6.09 -0.48
N GLY A 673 33.01 -6.78 -1.32
CA GLY A 673 34.30 -6.34 -1.84
C GLY A 673 35.26 -6.18 -0.66
N GLN A 674 35.76 -4.96 -0.47
CA GLN A 674 36.55 -4.58 0.71
C GLN A 674 35.71 -3.78 1.73
N SER A 675 34.45 -3.51 1.46
CA SER A 675 33.59 -2.68 2.32
C SER A 675 32.89 -3.52 3.38
N VAL A 676 32.72 -2.95 4.57
CA VAL A 676 31.97 -3.55 5.69
C VAL A 676 30.71 -2.73 5.92
N TYR A 677 29.59 -3.41 6.14
CA TYR A 677 28.27 -2.82 6.27
C TYR A 677 27.56 -3.32 7.52
N ASP A 678 26.92 -2.43 8.26
CA ASP A 678 26.06 -2.75 9.40
C ASP A 678 24.60 -2.87 8.92
N ILE A 679 24.09 -4.09 8.82
CA ILE A 679 22.75 -4.35 8.26
C ILE A 679 21.65 -4.38 9.33
N THR A 680 21.94 -4.03 10.59
CA THR A 680 21.02 -4.17 11.73
C THR A 680 19.64 -3.58 11.45
N GLU A 681 19.59 -2.34 10.94
CA GLU A 681 18.32 -1.66 10.63
C GLU A 681 17.65 -2.17 9.35
N TRP A 682 18.42 -2.82 8.46
CA TRP A 682 17.92 -3.34 7.19
C TRP A 682 17.26 -4.71 7.30
N VAL A 683 17.64 -5.53 8.29
CA VAL A 683 17.15 -6.92 8.45
C VAL A 683 15.63 -7.00 8.40
N ALA A 684 14.93 -6.09 9.10
CA ALA A 684 13.46 -6.07 9.13
C ALA A 684 12.81 -5.55 7.83
N GLY A 685 13.55 -4.78 7.03
CA GLY A 685 13.11 -4.23 5.74
C GLY A 685 13.47 -5.09 4.53
N HIS A 686 14.35 -6.08 4.71
CA HIS A 686 14.78 -6.98 3.65
C HIS A 686 13.57 -7.82 3.16
N PRO A 687 13.31 -7.89 1.84
CA PRO A 687 12.19 -8.69 1.31
C PRO A 687 12.24 -10.18 1.62
N GLY A 688 13.42 -10.73 1.95
CA GLY A 688 13.62 -12.09 2.43
C GLY A 688 13.53 -12.24 3.95
N GLY A 689 13.26 -11.14 4.69
CA GLY A 689 13.23 -11.11 6.15
C GLY A 689 14.59 -11.47 6.76
N GLU A 690 14.55 -12.27 7.83
CA GLU A 690 15.73 -12.71 8.58
C GLU A 690 16.71 -13.57 7.76
N VAL A 691 16.35 -13.98 6.55
CA VAL A 691 17.24 -14.73 5.66
C VAL A 691 18.55 -13.99 5.38
N ILE A 692 18.54 -12.65 5.38
CA ILE A 692 19.76 -11.84 5.22
C ILE A 692 20.78 -12.07 6.36
N LEU A 693 20.33 -12.43 7.57
CA LEU A 693 21.20 -12.66 8.73
C LEU A 693 22.17 -13.82 8.51
N ARG A 694 21.90 -14.72 7.56
CA ARG A 694 22.85 -15.79 7.22
C ARG A 694 24.17 -15.28 6.67
N ALA A 695 24.18 -14.11 6.04
CA ALA A 695 25.40 -13.48 5.57
C ALA A 695 26.13 -12.70 6.68
N ALA A 696 25.49 -12.51 7.84
CA ALA A 696 26.07 -11.75 8.95
C ALA A 696 27.33 -12.44 9.50
N GLY A 697 28.34 -11.64 9.82
CA GLY A 697 29.67 -12.09 10.21
C GLY A 697 30.58 -12.46 9.03
N GLY A 698 30.13 -12.29 7.78
CA GLY A 698 30.88 -12.69 6.58
C GLY A 698 30.49 -11.95 5.31
N SER A 699 30.89 -12.50 4.16
CA SER A 699 30.68 -11.91 2.83
C SER A 699 29.28 -12.19 2.26
N VAL A 700 28.63 -11.18 1.66
CA VAL A 700 27.31 -11.32 1.00
C VAL A 700 27.39 -11.81 -0.44
N GLU A 701 28.57 -11.79 -1.07
CA GLU A 701 28.78 -12.15 -2.47
C GLU A 701 28.19 -13.52 -2.88
N PRO A 702 28.34 -14.61 -2.09
CA PRO A 702 27.74 -15.89 -2.45
C PRO A 702 26.22 -15.80 -2.57
N TYR A 703 25.58 -15.06 -1.66
CA TYR A 703 24.13 -14.86 -1.63
C TYR A 703 23.67 -14.01 -2.81
N TRP A 704 24.43 -12.96 -3.18
CA TRP A 704 24.09 -12.07 -4.29
C TRP A 704 24.24 -12.75 -5.66
N LYS A 705 25.07 -13.80 -5.76
CA LYS A 705 25.12 -14.68 -6.93
C LYS A 705 23.85 -15.52 -7.08
N ILE A 706 23.22 -15.93 -5.98
CA ILE A 706 21.97 -16.71 -5.98
C ILE A 706 20.77 -15.82 -6.32
N PHE A 707 20.73 -14.62 -5.74
CA PHE A 707 19.62 -13.69 -5.88
C PHE A 707 20.01 -12.53 -6.80
N SER A 708 19.81 -12.69 -8.10
CA SER A 708 20.14 -11.67 -9.11
C SER A 708 19.44 -10.32 -8.90
N ILE A 709 18.36 -10.26 -8.10
CA ILE A 709 17.75 -9.00 -7.70
C ILE A 709 18.72 -8.10 -6.93
N HIS A 710 19.67 -8.67 -6.17
CA HIS A 710 20.67 -7.89 -5.46
C HIS A 710 21.77 -7.36 -6.38
N GLN A 711 21.89 -7.87 -7.61
CA GLN A 711 22.83 -7.35 -8.60
C GLN A 711 22.31 -6.10 -9.32
N LYS A 712 21.15 -5.58 -8.92
CA LYS A 712 20.63 -4.32 -9.44
C LYS A 712 21.32 -3.14 -8.77
N GLN A 713 21.54 -2.08 -9.53
CA GLN A 713 22.13 -0.84 -9.02
C GLN A 713 21.40 -0.31 -7.79
N GLU A 714 20.06 -0.30 -7.82
CA GLU A 714 19.22 0.09 -6.68
C GLU A 714 19.56 -0.67 -5.37
N VAL A 715 19.94 -1.95 -5.44
CA VAL A 715 20.28 -2.75 -4.25
C VAL A 715 21.72 -2.48 -3.81
N TYR A 716 22.62 -2.20 -4.73
CA TYR A 716 23.94 -1.67 -4.41
C TYR A 716 23.82 -0.33 -3.67
N ASP A 717 22.96 0.57 -4.15
CA ASP A 717 22.73 1.89 -3.56
C ASP A 717 22.05 1.80 -2.17
N ILE A 718 21.21 0.77 -1.94
CA ILE A 718 20.68 0.47 -0.61
C ILE A 718 21.78 -0.06 0.32
N LEU A 719 22.58 -1.03 -0.13
CA LEU A 719 23.64 -1.60 0.71
C LEU A 719 24.66 -0.53 1.11
N GLU A 720 25.01 0.39 0.19
CA GLU A 720 25.99 1.45 0.45
C GLU A 720 25.58 2.38 1.60
N GLN A 721 24.28 2.61 1.82
CA GLN A 721 23.77 3.39 2.96
C GLN A 721 24.13 2.78 4.32
N TYR A 722 24.45 1.49 4.35
CA TYR A 722 24.79 0.75 5.57
C TYR A 722 26.30 0.61 5.77
N ARG A 723 27.13 1.25 4.93
CA ARG A 723 28.58 1.09 4.97
C ARG A 723 29.18 1.76 6.21
N ILE A 724 29.96 1.01 6.98
CA ILE A 724 30.61 1.48 8.22
C ILE A 724 32.13 1.55 8.11
N GLY A 725 32.72 1.01 7.05
CA GLY A 725 34.17 1.03 6.86
C GLY A 725 34.66 0.11 5.76
N CYS A 726 35.95 -0.18 5.81
CA CYS A 726 36.61 -1.14 4.91
C CYS A 726 37.41 -2.14 5.73
N VAL A 727 37.57 -3.34 5.18
CA VAL A 727 38.45 -4.36 5.73
C VAL A 727 39.89 -3.82 5.78
N ASP A 728 40.56 -4.09 6.90
CA ASP A 728 41.95 -3.70 7.12
C ASP A 728 42.89 -4.44 6.13
N GLU A 729 43.87 -3.74 5.58
CA GLU A 729 44.80 -4.29 4.58
C GLU A 729 45.56 -5.53 5.08
N ARG A 730 45.75 -5.65 6.41
CA ARG A 730 46.39 -6.82 7.03
C ARG A 730 45.58 -8.11 6.89
N ASP A 731 44.28 -8.00 6.68
CA ASP A 731 43.37 -9.13 6.53
C ASP A 731 43.00 -9.37 5.05
N LEU A 732 43.57 -8.62 4.10
CA LEU A 732 43.38 -8.84 2.65
C LEU A 732 44.47 -9.76 2.10
N VAL A 733 44.09 -10.68 1.20
CA VAL A 733 45.01 -11.50 0.40
C VAL A 733 44.74 -11.17 -1.07
N ASP A 734 45.79 -10.75 -1.80
CA ASP A 734 45.68 -10.26 -3.19
C ASP A 734 44.61 -9.16 -3.36
N GLU A 735 44.58 -8.21 -2.43
CA GLU A 735 43.59 -7.11 -2.37
C GLU A 735 42.12 -7.57 -2.26
N GLN A 736 41.88 -8.83 -1.91
CA GLN A 736 40.55 -9.36 -1.67
C GLN A 736 40.40 -9.95 -0.27
N VAL A 737 39.15 -9.99 0.17
CA VAL A 737 38.79 -10.64 1.43
C VAL A 737 39.05 -12.15 1.29
N PRO A 738 39.85 -12.77 2.18
CA PRO A 738 40.24 -14.18 2.10
C PRO A 738 39.03 -15.12 1.99
N ALA A 739 39.14 -16.12 1.12
CA ALA A 739 38.05 -17.03 0.78
C ALA A 739 37.49 -17.82 1.98
N ASP A 740 38.27 -17.98 3.05
CA ASP A 740 37.92 -18.63 4.32
C ASP A 740 37.02 -17.78 5.24
N SER A 741 36.86 -16.48 4.96
CA SER A 741 35.86 -15.62 5.63
C SER A 741 34.48 -15.62 4.95
N ILE A 742 34.38 -16.30 3.81
CA ILE A 742 33.14 -16.52 3.08
C ILE A 742 32.50 -17.81 3.61
N ILE A 743 31.50 -17.69 4.48
CA ILE A 743 30.73 -18.87 4.92
C ILE A 743 29.96 -19.39 3.69
N ASP A 744 30.27 -20.61 3.25
CA ASP A 744 29.52 -21.25 2.17
C ASP A 744 28.08 -21.51 2.66
N PRO A 745 27.06 -20.83 2.09
CA PRO A 745 25.68 -21.00 2.54
C PRO A 745 25.15 -22.42 2.36
N PHE A 746 25.84 -23.25 1.57
CA PHE A 746 25.50 -24.63 1.29
C PHE A 746 26.33 -25.63 2.12
N VAL A 747 27.15 -25.19 3.07
CA VAL A 747 28.01 -26.10 3.86
C VAL A 747 27.21 -27.16 4.62
N ASP A 748 26.03 -26.79 5.11
CA ASP A 748 25.12 -27.66 5.87
C ASP A 748 24.14 -28.43 4.99
N ASP A 749 24.27 -28.34 3.67
CA ASP A 749 23.43 -29.09 2.75
C ASP A 749 23.63 -30.61 2.98
N PRO A 750 22.56 -31.41 2.88
CA PRO A 750 22.64 -32.85 3.05
C PRO A 750 23.53 -33.49 1.98
N ARG A 751 24.13 -34.64 2.31
CA ARG A 751 24.79 -35.48 1.31
C ARG A 751 23.74 -36.19 0.47
N ARG A 752 23.93 -36.20 -0.85
CA ARG A 752 23.04 -36.85 -1.81
C ARG A 752 23.67 -38.12 -2.38
N ASP A 753 22.82 -38.98 -2.95
CA ASP A 753 23.27 -40.20 -3.61
C ASP A 753 24.07 -39.87 -4.88
N GLY A 754 25.22 -40.53 -5.05
CA GLY A 754 26.10 -40.32 -6.21
C GLY A 754 25.51 -40.79 -7.55
N LYS A 755 24.40 -41.53 -7.53
CA LYS A 755 23.66 -41.90 -8.75
C LYS A 755 22.87 -40.75 -9.36
N LEU A 756 22.54 -39.70 -8.61
CA LEU A 756 21.79 -38.56 -9.14
C LEU A 756 22.60 -37.82 -10.21
N LEU A 757 21.94 -37.40 -11.29
CA LEU A 757 22.57 -36.62 -12.35
C LEU A 757 22.58 -35.14 -11.95
N VAL A 758 23.68 -34.69 -11.37
CA VAL A 758 23.83 -33.32 -10.86
C VAL A 758 24.00 -32.33 -12.03
N LEU A 759 23.04 -31.41 -12.17
CA LEU A 759 23.09 -30.30 -13.13
C LEU A 759 23.71 -29.04 -12.52
N SER A 760 23.50 -28.85 -11.22
CA SER A 760 24.09 -27.77 -10.42
C SER A 760 24.38 -28.30 -9.03
N ALA A 761 25.59 -28.10 -8.52
CA ALA A 761 25.97 -28.52 -7.18
C ALA A 761 25.46 -27.54 -6.11
N THR A 762 25.53 -26.23 -6.38
CA THR A 762 25.15 -25.15 -5.45
C THR A 762 24.41 -24.02 -6.19
N PRO A 763 23.10 -23.83 -5.96
CA PRO A 763 22.20 -24.72 -5.23
C PRO A 763 22.09 -26.10 -5.91
N CYS A 764 21.93 -27.15 -5.10
CA CYS A 764 21.83 -28.51 -5.60
C CYS A 764 20.58 -28.68 -6.46
N ASN A 765 20.78 -29.04 -7.72
CA ASN A 765 19.74 -29.44 -8.64
C ASN A 765 20.23 -30.69 -9.38
N ALA A 766 19.54 -31.80 -9.18
CA ALA A 766 19.93 -33.08 -9.71
C ALA A 766 18.70 -33.89 -10.14
N GLU A 767 18.78 -34.53 -11.29
CA GLU A 767 17.69 -35.35 -11.82
C GLU A 767 17.88 -36.84 -11.52
N THR A 768 16.76 -37.54 -11.42
CA THR A 768 16.75 -39.00 -11.34
C THR A 768 17.20 -39.58 -12.68
N PRO A 769 18.19 -40.49 -12.73
CA PRO A 769 18.53 -41.20 -13.96
C PRO A 769 17.31 -41.88 -14.57
N GLY A 770 17.17 -41.84 -15.90
CA GLY A 770 16.00 -42.42 -16.58
C GLY A 770 15.73 -43.89 -16.19
N GLU A 771 16.78 -44.69 -16.09
CA GLU A 771 16.67 -46.11 -15.71
C GLU A 771 16.14 -46.32 -14.28
N GLU A 772 16.34 -45.35 -13.38
CA GLU A 772 15.88 -45.38 -12.00
C GLU A 772 14.43 -44.86 -11.84
N LEU A 773 13.82 -44.36 -12.93
CA LEU A 773 12.40 -43.96 -12.97
C LEU A 773 11.44 -45.13 -13.27
N ARG A 774 11.92 -46.38 -13.39
CA ARG A 774 11.06 -47.53 -13.70
C ARG A 774 10.15 -47.95 -12.54
N GLY A 775 10.53 -47.64 -11.30
CA GLY A 775 9.73 -47.96 -10.12
C GLY A 775 8.52 -47.03 -9.99
N PHE A 776 7.37 -47.56 -9.58
CA PHE A 776 6.15 -46.75 -9.40
C PHE A 776 6.35 -45.65 -8.35
N ILE A 777 7.06 -45.96 -7.27
CA ILE A 777 7.53 -45.00 -6.26
C ILE A 777 9.03 -44.77 -6.45
N ALA A 778 9.42 -43.51 -6.64
CA ALA A 778 10.81 -43.11 -6.67
C ALA A 778 11.39 -43.13 -5.25
N PRO A 779 12.49 -43.87 -4.99
CA PRO A 779 13.12 -43.91 -3.68
C PRO A 779 13.56 -42.51 -3.22
N ASN A 780 13.38 -42.19 -1.93
CA ASN A 780 13.71 -40.88 -1.37
C ASN A 780 15.12 -40.38 -1.74
N ARG A 781 16.12 -41.27 -1.73
CA ARG A 781 17.52 -40.93 -2.06
C ARG A 781 17.77 -40.62 -3.55
N LEU A 782 16.87 -41.04 -4.43
CA LEU A 782 16.95 -40.85 -5.89
C LEU A 782 15.86 -39.92 -6.43
N PHE A 783 14.96 -39.41 -5.59
CA PHE A 783 13.95 -38.45 -6.01
C PHE A 783 14.62 -37.16 -6.44
N TYR A 784 14.25 -36.61 -7.60
CA TYR A 784 14.92 -35.44 -8.15
C TYR A 784 14.94 -34.26 -7.15
N VAL A 785 16.06 -33.56 -7.11
CA VAL A 785 16.29 -32.43 -6.21
C VAL A 785 16.24 -31.16 -7.03
N ARG A 786 15.35 -30.24 -6.64
CA ARG A 786 15.31 -28.89 -7.19
C ARG A 786 15.36 -27.90 -6.04
N ASN A 787 16.53 -27.34 -5.78
CA ASN A 787 16.72 -26.29 -4.78
C ASN A 787 17.03 -24.98 -5.48
N HIS A 788 16.35 -23.90 -5.08
CA HIS A 788 16.71 -22.54 -5.53
C HIS A 788 17.79 -21.94 -4.64
N MET A 789 17.87 -22.41 -3.39
CA MET A 789 18.70 -21.88 -2.31
C MET A 789 19.25 -23.05 -1.49
N TRP A 790 19.88 -22.77 -0.35
CA TRP A 790 20.41 -23.78 0.58
C TRP A 790 19.29 -24.57 1.24
N VAL A 791 19.63 -25.72 1.81
CA VAL A 791 18.71 -26.53 2.60
C VAL A 791 18.75 -26.06 4.06
N PRO A 792 17.64 -25.55 4.64
CA PRO A 792 17.58 -25.17 6.04
C PRO A 792 18.02 -26.30 6.99
N SER A 793 18.67 -25.93 8.09
CA SER A 793 18.91 -26.79 9.25
C SER A 793 17.87 -26.44 10.30
N ILE A 794 17.04 -27.40 10.71
CA ILE A 794 15.84 -27.15 11.53
C ILE A 794 15.81 -28.17 12.66
N GLU A 795 15.67 -27.66 13.88
CA GLU A 795 15.28 -28.47 15.04
C GLU A 795 13.75 -28.58 15.08
N GLU A 796 13.24 -29.82 15.10
CA GLU A 796 11.81 -30.12 14.93
C GLU A 796 10.96 -29.45 16.03
N GLU A 797 11.48 -29.39 17.25
CA GLU A 797 10.81 -28.84 18.43
C GLU A 797 10.66 -27.31 18.35
N GLN A 798 11.54 -26.63 17.61
CA GLN A 798 11.53 -25.18 17.44
C GLN A 798 10.67 -24.75 16.24
N TYR A 799 10.41 -25.66 15.31
CA TYR A 799 9.65 -25.36 14.11
C TYR A 799 8.20 -24.93 14.41
N ARG A 800 7.75 -23.86 13.75
CA ARG A 800 6.40 -23.32 13.84
C ARG A 800 5.86 -23.01 12.44
N LEU A 801 4.60 -23.35 12.22
CA LEU A 801 3.81 -22.96 11.06
C LEU A 801 2.82 -21.88 11.47
N THR A 802 2.84 -20.73 10.81
CA THR A 802 1.85 -19.66 11.00
C THR A 802 0.84 -19.63 9.86
N ILE A 803 -0.45 -19.65 10.19
CA ILE A 803 -1.57 -19.43 9.29
C ILE A 803 -2.08 -18.01 9.52
N GLU A 804 -2.11 -17.20 8.48
CA GLU A 804 -2.67 -15.84 8.47
C GLU A 804 -3.95 -15.83 7.62
N LEU A 805 -5.07 -15.43 8.21
CA LEU A 805 -6.37 -15.34 7.54
C LEU A 805 -6.55 -14.00 6.82
N ASP A 806 -7.60 -13.89 6.01
CA ASP A 806 -7.87 -12.70 5.19
C ASP A 806 -8.20 -11.43 5.99
N ASP A 807 -8.65 -11.59 7.24
CA ASP A 807 -8.87 -10.49 8.19
C ASP A 807 -7.58 -10.08 8.94
N GLY A 808 -6.49 -10.82 8.73
CA GLY A 808 -5.19 -10.64 9.37
C GLY A 808 -5.09 -11.24 10.77
N GLU A 809 -6.01 -12.13 11.16
CA GLU A 809 -5.82 -13.01 12.31
C GLU A 809 -4.75 -14.06 12.01
N GLU A 810 -3.91 -14.35 13.00
CA GLU A 810 -2.83 -15.33 12.89
C GLU A 810 -3.00 -16.45 13.91
N LYS A 811 -2.80 -17.70 13.46
CA LYS A 811 -2.73 -18.87 14.31
C LYS A 811 -1.47 -19.67 14.03
N THR A 812 -0.76 -20.06 15.08
CA THR A 812 0.50 -20.78 14.97
C THR A 812 0.35 -22.22 15.45
N TYR A 813 0.98 -23.15 14.73
CA TYR A 813 0.99 -24.58 14.99
C TYR A 813 2.42 -25.09 15.13
N THR A 814 2.66 -25.93 16.14
CA THR A 814 3.84 -26.80 16.20
C THR A 814 3.64 -28.00 15.28
N LEU A 815 4.72 -28.73 14.96
CA LEU A 815 4.58 -29.99 14.22
C LEU A 815 3.76 -31.05 15.00
N MET A 816 3.88 -31.03 16.33
CA MET A 816 3.10 -31.88 17.23
C MET A 816 1.61 -31.53 17.16
N ASP A 817 1.25 -30.24 17.15
CA ASP A 817 -0.14 -29.81 16.96
C ASP A 817 -0.71 -30.38 15.65
N LEU A 818 0.06 -30.35 14.57
CA LEU A 818 -0.38 -30.89 13.29
C LEU A 818 -0.63 -32.41 13.37
N ARG A 819 0.30 -33.16 13.97
CA ARG A 819 0.19 -34.64 14.07
C ARG A 819 -0.93 -35.10 15.02
N GLU A 820 -1.20 -34.36 16.09
CA GLU A 820 -2.15 -34.78 17.13
C GLU A 820 -3.58 -34.27 16.89
N LYS A 821 -3.75 -33.05 16.35
CA LYS A 821 -5.09 -32.44 16.22
C LYS A 821 -5.83 -32.88 14.96
N PHE A 822 -5.11 -33.26 13.92
CA PHE A 822 -5.69 -33.49 12.60
C PHE A 822 -5.51 -34.95 12.16
N PRO A 823 -6.45 -35.50 11.38
CA PRO A 823 -6.30 -36.84 10.84
C PRO A 823 -5.12 -36.90 9.86
N SER A 824 -4.23 -37.86 10.09
CA SER A 824 -3.15 -38.18 9.15
C SER A 824 -3.72 -38.78 7.86
N VAL A 825 -3.33 -38.23 6.72
CA VAL A 825 -3.76 -38.64 5.39
C VAL A 825 -2.53 -38.94 4.54
N THR A 826 -2.55 -40.10 3.86
CA THR A 826 -1.53 -40.48 2.89
C THR A 826 -2.09 -40.42 1.48
N ILE A 827 -1.43 -39.70 0.59
CA ILE A 827 -1.71 -39.70 -0.86
C ILE A 827 -0.46 -40.07 -1.64
N THR A 828 -0.65 -40.50 -2.87
CA THR A 828 0.43 -40.77 -3.82
C THR A 828 0.33 -39.73 -4.93
N SER A 829 1.41 -39.02 -5.18
CA SER A 829 1.38 -37.92 -6.16
C SER A 829 2.72 -37.76 -6.87
N THR A 830 2.62 -37.59 -8.18
CA THR A 830 3.75 -37.25 -9.05
C THR A 830 4.00 -35.76 -9.01
N MET A 831 5.27 -35.42 -8.82
CA MET A 831 5.76 -34.05 -8.75
C MET A 831 6.64 -33.79 -9.97
N GLN A 832 6.23 -32.87 -10.84
CA GLN A 832 6.98 -32.52 -12.04
C GLN A 832 7.46 -31.07 -12.00
N CYS A 833 8.75 -30.85 -12.30
CA CYS A 833 9.27 -29.52 -12.55
C CYS A 833 8.76 -28.99 -13.90
N SER A 834 8.39 -27.71 -14.00
CA SER A 834 8.01 -27.08 -15.28
C SER A 834 9.14 -27.10 -16.31
N GLY A 835 10.39 -27.17 -15.86
CA GLY A 835 11.56 -27.28 -16.71
C GLY A 835 11.93 -28.70 -17.14
N ASN A 836 11.15 -29.73 -16.75
CA ASN A 836 11.40 -31.09 -17.20
C ASN A 836 11.51 -31.13 -18.73
N ARG A 837 12.52 -31.84 -19.25
CA ARG A 837 12.84 -31.94 -20.69
C ARG A 837 13.29 -30.64 -21.37
N ARG A 838 13.63 -29.58 -20.62
CA ARG A 838 14.15 -28.31 -21.19
C ARG A 838 15.28 -28.52 -22.19
N LYS A 839 16.19 -29.47 -21.93
CA LYS A 839 17.32 -29.80 -22.82
C LYS A 839 16.85 -30.09 -24.26
N HIS A 840 15.77 -30.85 -24.43
CA HIS A 840 15.24 -31.20 -25.75
C HIS A 840 14.66 -30.00 -26.49
N MET A 841 14.03 -29.06 -25.79
CA MET A 841 13.56 -27.81 -26.40
C MET A 841 14.75 -26.97 -26.87
N THR A 842 15.80 -26.88 -26.05
CA THR A 842 17.03 -26.16 -26.40
C THR A 842 17.69 -26.71 -27.66
N GLU A 843 17.83 -28.04 -27.71
CA GLU A 843 18.46 -28.74 -28.85
C GLU A 843 17.67 -28.60 -30.14
N GLN A 844 16.32 -28.57 -30.07
CA GLN A 844 15.46 -28.50 -31.25
C GLN A 844 15.19 -27.08 -31.76
N CYS A 845 15.11 -26.08 -30.88
CA CYS A 845 14.57 -24.76 -31.23
C CYS A 845 15.50 -23.58 -30.92
N GLY A 846 16.64 -23.81 -30.26
CA GLY A 846 17.60 -22.78 -29.88
C GLY A 846 17.64 -22.50 -28.38
N SER A 847 18.56 -21.63 -27.96
CA SER A 847 18.91 -21.42 -26.54
C SER A 847 17.69 -21.13 -25.65
N THR A 848 17.57 -21.86 -24.54
CA THR A 848 16.61 -21.56 -23.46
C THR A 848 17.34 -21.14 -22.20
N ASN A 849 16.69 -20.37 -21.35
CA ASN A 849 17.21 -19.87 -20.08
C ASN A 849 16.72 -20.75 -18.92
N GLY A 850 17.61 -21.58 -18.38
CA GLY A 850 17.36 -22.42 -17.21
C GLY A 850 18.20 -23.70 -17.20
N LEU A 851 18.10 -24.47 -16.10
CA LEU A 851 18.77 -25.76 -15.95
C LEU A 851 18.34 -26.72 -17.07
N GLN A 852 19.31 -27.34 -17.73
CA GLN A 852 19.08 -28.21 -18.89
C GLN A 852 18.67 -29.62 -18.44
N TRP A 853 17.49 -29.72 -17.83
CA TRP A 853 16.89 -30.98 -17.42
C TRP A 853 16.65 -31.89 -18.62
N ASN A 854 17.00 -33.16 -18.47
CA ASN A 854 16.56 -34.24 -19.35
C ASN A 854 15.16 -34.71 -18.93
N VAL A 855 14.84 -35.99 -19.08
CA VAL A 855 13.54 -36.59 -18.73
C VAL A 855 13.33 -36.80 -17.23
N GLY A 856 14.32 -36.50 -16.38
CA GLY A 856 14.38 -36.90 -14.97
C GLY A 856 13.97 -35.87 -13.93
N ALA A 857 13.43 -34.72 -14.33
CA ALA A 857 12.93 -33.70 -13.40
C ALA A 857 11.45 -33.96 -13.00
N ILE A 858 11.17 -35.22 -12.68
CA ILE A 858 9.87 -35.76 -12.30
C ILE A 858 10.08 -36.94 -11.35
N GLY A 859 9.16 -37.13 -10.39
CA GLY A 859 9.19 -38.29 -9.50
C GLY A 859 7.86 -38.49 -8.80
N ASN A 860 7.55 -39.75 -8.46
CA ASN A 860 6.33 -40.15 -7.78
C ASN A 860 6.62 -40.66 -6.37
N ALA A 861 5.87 -40.21 -5.37
CA ALA A 861 6.06 -40.59 -3.98
C ALA A 861 4.73 -40.65 -3.23
N THR A 862 4.69 -41.40 -2.14
CA THR A 862 3.63 -41.29 -1.13
C THR A 862 3.98 -40.17 -0.15
N TRP A 863 3.00 -39.34 0.17
CA TRP A 863 3.10 -38.19 1.05
C TRP A 863 2.10 -38.35 2.18
N THR A 864 2.58 -38.35 3.42
CA THR A 864 1.74 -38.43 4.61
C THR A 864 1.80 -37.10 5.37
N GLY A 865 0.63 -36.62 5.77
CA GLY A 865 0.47 -35.30 6.38
C GLY A 865 -0.96 -35.00 6.78
N VAL A 866 -1.26 -33.71 6.92
CA VAL A 866 -2.62 -33.23 7.23
C VAL A 866 -3.16 -32.43 6.06
N ARG A 867 -4.49 -32.43 5.85
CA ARG A 867 -5.09 -31.64 4.77
C ARG A 867 -4.99 -30.16 5.11
N LEU A 868 -4.52 -29.35 4.16
CA LEU A 868 -4.47 -27.89 4.33
C LEU A 868 -5.87 -27.33 4.63
N ARG A 869 -6.90 -27.87 3.97
CA ARG A 869 -8.31 -27.57 4.24
C ARG A 869 -8.65 -27.67 5.73
N ASP A 870 -8.27 -28.76 6.40
CA ASP A 870 -8.64 -29.00 7.79
C ASP A 870 -7.91 -28.04 8.75
N VAL A 871 -6.66 -27.71 8.43
CA VAL A 871 -5.87 -26.70 9.17
C VAL A 871 -6.46 -25.30 9.00
N LEU A 872 -6.91 -24.93 7.79
CA LEU A 872 -7.59 -23.66 7.56
C LEU A 872 -8.93 -23.58 8.33
N LEU A 873 -9.69 -24.68 8.38
CA LEU A 873 -10.93 -24.74 9.14
C LEU A 873 -10.68 -24.53 10.64
N ASP A 874 -9.68 -25.20 11.20
CA ASP A 874 -9.30 -25.02 12.60
C ASP A 874 -8.70 -23.64 12.87
N ALA A 875 -8.06 -23.01 11.88
CA ALA A 875 -7.61 -21.62 11.98
C ALA A 875 -8.76 -20.61 12.07
N GLY A 876 -9.98 -21.01 11.74
CA GLY A 876 -11.17 -20.14 11.76
C GLY A 876 -11.65 -19.72 10.38
N PHE A 877 -11.05 -20.24 9.30
CA PHE A 877 -11.43 -19.87 7.94
C PHE A 877 -12.79 -20.47 7.54
N PRO A 878 -13.77 -19.68 7.06
CA PRO A 878 -15.11 -20.16 6.74
C PRO A 878 -15.15 -20.86 5.37
N ILE A 879 -14.69 -22.11 5.31
CA ILE A 879 -14.53 -22.88 4.05
C ILE A 879 -15.83 -23.06 3.26
N ASP A 880 -16.97 -23.16 3.93
CA ASP A 880 -18.28 -23.35 3.27
C ASP A 880 -18.82 -22.05 2.65
N ALA A 881 -18.34 -20.90 3.10
CA ALA A 881 -18.67 -19.59 2.56
C ALA A 881 -17.44 -18.68 2.58
N PRO A 882 -16.42 -18.95 1.74
CA PRO A 882 -15.18 -18.17 1.72
C PRO A 882 -15.47 -16.69 1.40
N PRO A 883 -14.78 -15.73 2.04
CA PRO A 883 -14.94 -14.32 1.74
C PRO A 883 -14.59 -14.02 0.27
N GLU A 884 -15.26 -13.04 -0.35
CA GLU A 884 -15.05 -12.70 -1.78
C GLU A 884 -13.60 -12.25 -2.08
N GLU A 885 -12.96 -11.64 -1.09
CA GLU A 885 -11.57 -11.19 -1.18
C GLU A 885 -10.57 -12.34 -0.96
N ALA A 886 -10.98 -13.50 -0.46
CA ALA A 886 -10.09 -14.64 -0.26
C ALA A 886 -9.95 -15.44 -1.58
N LYS A 887 -8.89 -15.19 -2.35
CA LYS A 887 -8.71 -15.78 -3.71
C LYS A 887 -7.54 -16.73 -3.82
N HIS A 888 -6.53 -16.60 -2.96
CA HIS A 888 -5.29 -17.35 -3.03
C HIS A 888 -4.82 -17.81 -1.65
N ALA A 889 -4.22 -19.00 -1.60
CA ALA A 889 -3.39 -19.42 -0.48
C ALA A 889 -1.92 -19.23 -0.87
N GLN A 890 -1.24 -18.30 -0.22
CA GLN A 890 0.18 -18.01 -0.40
C GLN A 890 1.00 -18.85 0.57
N PHE A 891 2.11 -19.41 0.11
CA PHE A 891 3.01 -20.26 0.88
C PHE A 891 4.39 -19.62 0.89
N THR A 892 5.00 -19.50 2.08
CA THR A 892 6.36 -18.97 2.25
C THR A 892 7.20 -20.01 2.99
N GLY A 893 8.35 -20.37 2.43
CA GLY A 893 9.33 -21.24 3.04
C GLY A 893 10.41 -20.48 3.83
N LEU A 894 11.08 -21.18 4.74
CA LEU A 894 12.14 -20.63 5.61
C LEU A 894 13.33 -20.02 4.84
N GLU A 895 13.53 -20.45 3.61
CA GLU A 895 14.55 -19.95 2.68
C GLU A 895 14.08 -18.71 1.90
N ALA A 896 12.96 -18.09 2.26
CA ALA A 896 12.27 -17.02 1.51
C ALA A 896 11.67 -17.42 0.15
N TYR A 897 11.66 -18.72 -0.20
CA TYR A 897 10.93 -19.19 -1.38
C TYR A 897 9.41 -19.01 -1.18
N GLY A 898 8.74 -18.34 -2.12
CA GLY A 898 7.31 -18.10 -2.06
C GLY A 898 6.57 -18.56 -3.32
N ALA A 899 5.38 -19.11 -3.14
CA ALA A 899 4.46 -19.45 -4.24
C ALA A 899 3.00 -19.33 -3.76
N SER A 900 2.04 -19.43 -4.68
CA SER A 900 0.62 -19.48 -4.31
C SER A 900 -0.19 -20.37 -5.24
N VAL A 901 -1.29 -20.91 -4.69
CA VAL A 901 -2.34 -21.60 -5.45
C VAL A 901 -3.67 -20.86 -5.32
N PRO A 902 -4.59 -21.02 -6.28
CA PRO A 902 -5.97 -20.56 -6.09
C PRO A 902 -6.56 -21.15 -4.81
N LEU A 903 -7.28 -20.34 -4.04
CA LEU A 903 -7.89 -20.77 -2.78
C LEU A 903 -8.79 -21.98 -2.99
N GLN A 904 -9.53 -22.02 -4.10
CA GLN A 904 -10.39 -23.15 -4.44
C GLN A 904 -9.65 -24.48 -4.46
N LYS A 905 -8.38 -24.52 -4.91
CA LYS A 905 -7.56 -25.74 -4.85
C LYS A 905 -7.15 -26.08 -3.41
N ALA A 906 -6.83 -25.07 -2.59
CA ALA A 906 -6.41 -25.26 -1.21
C ALA A 906 -7.53 -25.83 -0.31
N ILE A 907 -8.79 -25.46 -0.57
CA ILE A 907 -9.95 -25.86 0.24
C ILE A 907 -10.76 -27.02 -0.36
N ASP A 908 -10.48 -27.45 -1.60
CA ASP A 908 -11.19 -28.55 -2.25
C ASP A 908 -11.04 -29.86 -1.45
N ALA A 909 -12.18 -30.46 -1.07
CA ALA A 909 -12.23 -31.74 -0.35
C ALA A 909 -11.54 -32.86 -1.14
N HIS A 910 -11.63 -32.81 -2.47
CA HIS A 910 -11.03 -33.77 -3.39
C HIS A 910 -9.76 -33.21 -4.04
N GLY A 911 -9.25 -32.08 -3.54
CA GLY A 911 -8.02 -31.44 -4.04
C GLY A 911 -6.76 -32.08 -3.47
N ASP A 912 -6.87 -32.78 -2.34
CA ASP A 912 -5.79 -33.49 -1.63
C ASP A 912 -4.53 -32.63 -1.38
N VAL A 913 -4.70 -31.33 -1.12
CA VAL A 913 -3.57 -30.47 -0.74
C VAL A 913 -3.16 -30.79 0.69
N LEU A 914 -1.91 -31.22 0.87
CA LEU A 914 -1.37 -31.65 2.17
C LEU A 914 -0.28 -30.72 2.68
N LEU A 915 -0.21 -30.64 4.01
CA LEU A 915 0.99 -30.28 4.76
C LEU A 915 1.67 -31.58 5.19
N ALA A 916 2.65 -32.02 4.40
CA ALA A 916 3.29 -33.32 4.52
C ALA A 916 4.55 -33.25 5.39
N TYR A 917 4.64 -34.17 6.36
CA TYR A 917 5.80 -34.38 7.24
C TYR A 917 6.50 -35.73 7.00
N GLU A 918 5.92 -36.58 6.15
CA GLU A 918 6.43 -37.90 5.79
C GLU A 918 6.41 -38.08 4.26
N MET A 919 7.42 -38.80 3.77
CA MET A 919 7.61 -39.17 2.37
C MET A 919 8.01 -40.64 2.27
N ASN A 920 7.27 -41.43 1.51
CA ASN A 920 7.49 -42.87 1.34
C ASN A 920 7.53 -43.65 2.66
N GLY A 921 6.61 -43.34 3.57
CA GLY A 921 6.47 -44.00 4.88
C GLY A 921 7.60 -43.71 5.89
N SER A 922 8.45 -42.72 5.59
CA SER A 922 9.53 -42.25 6.46
C SER A 922 9.45 -40.74 6.64
N GLY A 923 10.09 -40.20 7.69
CA GLY A 923 10.19 -38.75 7.87
C GLY A 923 10.75 -38.08 6.62
N ILE A 924 10.18 -36.94 6.24
CA ILE A 924 10.55 -36.30 4.98
C ILE A 924 12.05 -35.92 4.97
N PRO A 925 12.82 -36.25 3.92
CA PRO A 925 14.23 -35.88 3.87
C PRO A 925 14.46 -34.37 3.85
N ARG A 926 15.62 -33.90 4.34
CA ARG A 926 15.97 -32.47 4.38
C ARG A 926 15.84 -31.79 3.01
N ASP A 927 16.38 -32.37 1.95
CA ASP A 927 16.27 -31.85 0.57
C ASP A 927 14.82 -31.70 0.07
N HIS A 928 13.91 -32.47 0.64
CA HIS A 928 12.52 -32.51 0.22
C HIS A 928 11.59 -31.74 1.15
N GLY A 929 12.08 -31.06 2.18
CA GLY A 929 11.30 -30.10 2.96
C GLY A 929 11.13 -30.42 4.45
N PHE A 930 12.01 -31.21 5.06
CA PHE A 930 11.98 -31.45 6.52
C PHE A 930 11.90 -30.17 7.33
N PRO A 931 11.00 -30.02 8.33
CA PRO A 931 10.07 -31.04 8.81
C PRO A 931 8.69 -31.03 8.13
N LEU A 932 8.37 -29.98 7.36
CA LEU A 932 7.06 -29.81 6.75
C LEU A 932 7.15 -29.16 5.37
N ARG A 933 6.37 -29.68 4.42
CA ARG A 933 6.17 -29.07 3.11
C ARG A 933 4.71 -29.03 2.71
N VAL A 934 4.39 -28.16 1.77
CA VAL A 934 3.14 -28.24 1.02
C VAL A 934 3.27 -29.26 -0.11
N ILE A 935 2.24 -30.07 -0.33
CA ILE A 935 2.05 -30.92 -1.51
C ILE A 935 0.76 -30.48 -2.21
N VAL A 936 0.87 -30.07 -3.47
CA VAL A 936 -0.26 -29.66 -4.31
C VAL A 936 -0.41 -30.63 -5.49
N PRO A 937 -1.21 -31.70 -5.37
CA PRO A 937 -1.33 -32.71 -6.42
C PRO A 937 -1.85 -32.15 -7.74
N GLY A 938 -1.29 -32.63 -8.85
CA GLY A 938 -1.67 -32.23 -10.20
C GLY A 938 -1.13 -30.86 -10.65
N HIS A 939 -0.44 -30.14 -9.76
CA HIS A 939 0.17 -28.84 -10.05
C HIS A 939 1.67 -28.99 -10.30
N VAL A 940 2.26 -27.97 -10.95
CA VAL A 940 3.71 -27.84 -11.09
C VAL A 940 4.36 -27.87 -9.71
N ALA A 941 5.46 -28.61 -9.58
CA ALA A 941 6.14 -28.83 -8.30
C ALA A 941 6.61 -27.52 -7.62
N ALA A 942 6.74 -26.43 -8.37
CA ALA A 942 7.05 -25.10 -7.87
C ALA A 942 6.01 -24.54 -6.86
N ARG A 943 4.78 -25.06 -6.84
CA ARG A 943 3.73 -24.65 -5.88
C ARG A 943 3.73 -25.46 -4.58
N SER A 944 4.41 -26.61 -4.58
CA SER A 944 4.58 -27.48 -3.41
C SER A 944 5.78 -27.02 -2.58
N VAL A 945 5.64 -25.85 -1.93
CA VAL A 945 6.70 -25.16 -1.18
C VAL A 945 7.28 -26.07 -0.09
N LYS A 946 8.61 -26.19 -0.09
CA LYS A 946 9.37 -26.92 0.93
C LYS A 946 9.66 -26.03 2.12
N TRP A 947 9.89 -26.64 3.29
CA TRP A 947 10.26 -25.92 4.51
C TRP A 947 9.27 -24.78 4.82
N VAL A 948 7.98 -25.05 4.61
CA VAL A 948 6.93 -24.03 4.72
C VAL A 948 6.93 -23.45 6.13
N GLN A 949 6.80 -22.14 6.29
CA GLN A 949 6.77 -21.47 7.59
C GLN A 949 5.49 -20.67 7.76
N ARG A 950 4.97 -20.10 6.66
CA ARG A 950 3.76 -19.29 6.68
C ARG A 950 2.83 -19.61 5.53
N ILE A 951 1.54 -19.63 5.83
CA ILE A 951 0.46 -19.70 4.85
C ILE A 951 -0.46 -18.51 5.07
N THR A 952 -0.64 -17.69 4.04
CA THR A 952 -1.46 -16.46 4.12
C THR A 952 -2.60 -16.55 3.11
N ILE A 953 -3.84 -16.31 3.56
CA ILE A 953 -5.00 -16.17 2.70
C ILE A 953 -5.05 -14.73 2.18
N SER A 954 -5.13 -14.57 0.85
CA SER A 954 -5.00 -13.25 0.21
C SER A 954 -5.89 -13.12 -1.02
N ASP A 955 -6.18 -11.88 -1.39
CA ASP A 955 -6.85 -11.44 -2.63
C ASP A 955 -5.95 -11.52 -3.86
N GLU A 956 -4.64 -11.58 -3.68
CA GLU A 956 -3.65 -11.61 -4.76
C GLU A 956 -2.77 -12.87 -4.72
N GLU A 957 -2.19 -13.23 -5.87
CA GLU A 957 -1.12 -14.23 -5.93
C GLU A 957 0.10 -13.78 -5.10
N SER A 958 0.92 -14.76 -4.66
CA SER A 958 2.20 -14.47 -3.99
C SER A 958 3.02 -13.46 -4.79
N LEU A 959 3.60 -12.49 -4.08
CA LEU A 959 4.45 -11.44 -4.68
C LEU A 959 5.87 -11.91 -4.97
N SER A 960 6.20 -13.14 -4.57
CA SER A 960 7.49 -13.78 -4.83
C SER A 960 7.87 -13.73 -6.32
N GLN A 961 9.18 -13.54 -6.59
CA GLN A 961 9.72 -13.56 -7.94
C GLN A 961 9.39 -14.86 -8.69
N TRP A 962 9.33 -16.00 -7.99
CA TRP A 962 9.05 -17.30 -8.60
C TRP A 962 7.57 -17.47 -8.97
N GLN A 963 6.67 -16.69 -8.39
CA GLN A 963 5.25 -16.65 -8.77
C GLN A 963 5.01 -15.60 -9.88
N ARG A 964 5.58 -14.40 -9.73
CA ARG A 964 5.29 -13.26 -10.60
C ARG A 964 6.14 -13.21 -11.87
N ARG A 965 7.41 -13.60 -11.78
CA ARG A 965 8.45 -13.40 -12.82
C ARG A 965 9.21 -14.69 -13.19
N ASP A 966 8.71 -15.85 -12.78
CA ASP A 966 9.18 -17.15 -13.26
C ASP A 966 8.01 -18.12 -13.36
N TYR A 967 8.24 -19.34 -13.83
CA TYR A 967 7.22 -20.39 -13.94
C TYR A 967 5.96 -19.91 -14.66
N LYS A 968 6.17 -19.14 -15.72
CA LYS A 968 5.20 -18.74 -16.73
C LYS A 968 5.67 -19.25 -18.09
N SER A 969 4.75 -19.38 -19.03
CA SER A 969 5.05 -19.74 -20.41
C SER A 969 4.56 -18.63 -21.33
N PHE A 970 5.39 -18.28 -22.31
CA PHE A 970 5.12 -17.24 -23.30
C PHE A 970 5.06 -17.87 -24.68
N GLY A 971 4.41 -17.19 -25.63
CA GLY A 971 4.43 -17.63 -27.02
C GLY A 971 5.83 -17.50 -27.63
N PRO A 972 6.16 -18.26 -28.70
CA PRO A 972 7.45 -18.17 -29.40
C PRO A 972 7.78 -16.79 -29.97
N ASN A 973 6.77 -15.92 -30.10
CA ASN A 973 6.90 -14.54 -30.57
C ASN A 973 7.49 -13.58 -29.53
N GLU A 974 7.44 -13.94 -28.25
CA GLU A 974 7.94 -13.13 -27.16
C GLU A 974 9.46 -13.35 -27.03
N GLY A 975 10.25 -12.30 -27.27
CA GLY A 975 11.72 -12.35 -27.25
C GLY A 975 12.33 -12.56 -25.85
N SER A 976 13.57 -12.11 -25.66
CA SER A 976 14.34 -12.33 -24.42
C SER A 976 13.86 -11.52 -23.20
N LYS A 977 12.98 -10.55 -23.39
CA LYS A 977 12.40 -9.69 -22.34
C LYS A 977 10.86 -9.73 -22.39
N PRO A 978 10.23 -10.88 -22.08
CA PRO A 978 8.78 -11.02 -22.17
C PRO A 978 8.07 -10.18 -21.09
N ASP A 979 6.87 -9.68 -21.41
CA ASP A 979 6.01 -9.01 -20.42
C ASP A 979 5.35 -10.05 -19.50
N TRP A 980 5.91 -10.18 -18.28
CA TRP A 980 5.46 -11.13 -17.27
C TRP A 980 4.02 -10.94 -16.79
N SER A 981 3.40 -9.78 -17.03
CA SER A 981 2.01 -9.51 -16.65
C SER A 981 1.01 -10.21 -17.57
N GLN A 982 1.37 -10.45 -18.84
CA GLN A 982 0.50 -11.04 -19.86
C GLN A 982 0.37 -12.57 -19.72
N ALA A 983 1.33 -13.23 -19.09
CA ALA A 983 1.28 -14.67 -18.87
C ALA A 983 0.73 -15.02 -17.48
N ARG A 984 -0.09 -16.06 -17.41
CA ARG A 984 -0.55 -16.63 -16.14
C ARG A 984 0.53 -17.53 -15.54
N ALA A 985 0.63 -17.55 -14.21
CA ALA A 985 1.47 -18.49 -13.51
C ALA A 985 1.06 -19.93 -13.85
N ILE A 986 2.03 -20.80 -14.14
CA ILE A 986 1.76 -22.23 -14.36
C ILE A 986 1.21 -22.80 -13.04
N GLN A 987 0.04 -23.42 -13.12
CA GLN A 987 -0.61 -24.12 -12.02
C GLN A 987 -0.63 -25.60 -12.36
N GLU A 988 -1.63 -26.10 -13.09
CA GLU A 988 -1.69 -27.49 -13.55
C GLU A 988 -0.67 -27.79 -14.66
N MET A 989 -0.12 -29.00 -14.65
CA MET A 989 0.78 -29.48 -15.71
C MET A 989 -0.01 -30.02 -16.91
N PRO A 990 0.40 -29.73 -18.16
CA PRO A 990 -0.16 -30.38 -19.34
C PRO A 990 0.32 -31.84 -19.44
N VAL A 991 -0.33 -32.61 -20.33
CA VAL A 991 0.09 -33.99 -20.61
C VAL A 991 1.54 -34.06 -21.11
N THR A 992 2.29 -35.04 -20.60
CA THR A 992 3.69 -35.30 -20.95
C THR A 992 3.95 -36.80 -20.99
N SER A 993 4.95 -37.21 -21.77
CA SER A 993 5.50 -38.56 -21.75
C SER A 993 6.99 -38.54 -22.11
N ALA A 994 7.71 -39.60 -21.72
CA ALA A 994 9.11 -39.79 -22.07
C ALA A 994 9.48 -41.28 -22.10
N ILE A 995 10.46 -41.61 -22.92
CA ILE A 995 11.15 -42.91 -22.94
C ILE A 995 12.26 -42.82 -21.91
N THR A 996 12.33 -43.76 -20.97
CA THR A 996 13.33 -43.75 -19.88
C THR A 996 14.23 -44.98 -19.88
N SER A 997 13.81 -46.06 -20.54
CA SER A 997 14.50 -47.34 -20.53
C SER A 997 14.33 -48.05 -21.87
N ILE A 998 15.42 -48.64 -22.35
CA ILE A 998 15.42 -49.58 -23.47
C ILE A 998 16.25 -50.79 -23.04
N THR A 999 15.66 -51.99 -23.06
CA THR A 999 16.31 -53.22 -22.60
C THR A 999 16.10 -54.38 -23.57
N GLY A 1000 17.15 -55.16 -23.82
CA GLY A 1000 17.18 -56.26 -24.79
C GLY A 1000 18.57 -56.40 -25.40
N SER A 1001 18.97 -57.61 -25.82
CA SER A 1001 20.34 -57.90 -26.28
C SER A 1001 20.56 -57.45 -27.72
N PRO A 1002 21.53 -56.55 -27.99
CA PRO A 1002 22.44 -56.75 -29.10
C PRO A 1002 23.84 -56.91 -28.50
N SER A 1003 24.44 -58.09 -28.63
CA SER A 1003 25.79 -58.36 -28.11
C SER A 1003 26.79 -57.28 -28.57
N GLU A 1004 27.33 -56.58 -27.57
CA GLU A 1004 28.64 -55.94 -27.43
C GLU A 1004 29.33 -55.23 -28.60
N SER A 1005 29.81 -54.03 -28.24
CA SER A 1005 31.12 -53.48 -28.61
C SER A 1005 31.34 -53.05 -30.05
N ILE A 1006 31.63 -51.75 -30.17
CA ILE A 1006 32.37 -51.17 -31.28
C ILE A 1006 33.80 -51.71 -31.21
N SER A 1007 34.09 -52.87 -31.84
CA SER A 1007 35.43 -53.24 -32.33
C SER A 1007 35.41 -54.46 -33.26
N LYS A 1008 36.25 -54.39 -34.31
CA LYS A 1008 36.36 -55.24 -35.52
C LYS A 1008 36.38 -56.78 -35.33
N PRO A 1009 36.10 -57.55 -36.40
CA PRO A 1009 35.65 -58.95 -36.31
C PRO A 1009 36.78 -59.97 -36.26
N LYS A 1010 36.52 -61.11 -35.61
CA LYS A 1010 37.14 -62.41 -35.94
C LYS A 1010 36.08 -63.51 -35.93
N LEU A 1011 35.96 -64.20 -37.06
CA LEU A 1011 35.21 -65.44 -37.26
C LEU A 1011 35.74 -66.56 -36.34
N THR A 1012 34.83 -67.32 -35.73
CA THR A 1012 34.87 -68.80 -35.73
C THR A 1012 33.50 -69.37 -35.33
N ASP A 1013 33.10 -70.44 -36.05
CA ASP A 1013 31.91 -71.29 -35.91
C ASP A 1013 31.66 -71.84 -34.49
N SER A 1014 30.38 -71.99 -34.10
CA SER A 1014 29.67 -73.30 -34.10
C SER A 1014 28.43 -73.31 -33.19
N SER A 1015 27.28 -73.60 -33.82
CA SER A 1015 26.13 -74.43 -33.37
C SER A 1015 25.51 -74.36 -31.96
N ASP A 1016 24.19 -74.14 -32.00
CA ASP A 1016 23.10 -74.82 -31.27
C ASP A 1016 22.41 -74.17 -30.04
N ASN A 1017 21.16 -73.76 -30.32
CA ASN A 1017 19.92 -73.90 -29.54
C ASN A 1017 19.74 -73.15 -28.19
N LYS A 1018 19.19 -71.94 -28.30
CA LYS A 1018 17.91 -71.56 -27.65
C LYS A 1018 17.31 -70.37 -28.41
N LYS A 1019 16.07 -70.51 -28.89
CA LYS A 1019 15.23 -69.39 -29.38
C LYS A 1019 14.81 -68.56 -28.16
N ASP A 1020 15.66 -67.67 -27.69
CA ASP A 1020 15.17 -66.47 -27.02
C ASP A 1020 14.64 -65.56 -28.12
N SER A 1021 13.38 -65.14 -28.01
CA SER A 1021 12.80 -64.13 -28.88
C SER A 1021 13.61 -62.84 -28.71
N ASP A 1022 14.37 -62.47 -29.74
CA ASP A 1022 15.11 -61.20 -29.84
C ASP A 1022 14.11 -60.03 -29.88
N VAL A 1023 13.58 -59.62 -28.73
CA VAL A 1023 12.73 -58.44 -28.56
C VAL A 1023 13.43 -57.40 -27.70
N VAL A 1024 13.29 -56.14 -28.10
CA VAL A 1024 13.72 -54.96 -27.37
C VAL A 1024 12.51 -54.36 -26.68
N ILE A 1025 12.59 -54.21 -25.37
CA ILE A 1025 11.54 -53.63 -24.53
C ILE A 1025 11.86 -52.14 -24.34
N VAL A 1026 10.93 -51.29 -24.75
CA VAL A 1026 10.97 -49.84 -24.54
C VAL A 1026 9.97 -49.50 -23.44
N GLU A 1027 10.41 -48.71 -22.46
CA GLU A 1027 9.61 -48.33 -21.30
C GLU A 1027 9.72 -46.83 -21.03
N GLY A 1028 8.71 -46.30 -20.34
CA GLY A 1028 8.68 -44.90 -19.97
C GLY A 1028 7.53 -44.54 -19.04
N TYR A 1029 7.36 -43.24 -18.83
CA TYR A 1029 6.25 -42.67 -18.09
C TYR A 1029 5.37 -41.79 -18.97
N ALA A 1030 4.13 -41.61 -18.54
CA ALA A 1030 3.19 -40.60 -19.01
C ALA A 1030 2.51 -39.95 -17.79
N TYR A 1031 2.20 -38.65 -17.87
CA TYR A 1031 1.58 -37.92 -16.76
C TYR A 1031 0.76 -36.74 -17.28
N SER A 1032 -0.36 -36.42 -16.63
CA SER A 1032 -1.12 -35.19 -16.85
C SER A 1032 -1.48 -34.56 -15.50
N GLY A 1033 -1.42 -33.24 -15.42
CA GLY A 1033 -1.79 -32.50 -14.21
C GLY A 1033 -3.31 -32.46 -13.99
N GLY A 1034 -3.75 -31.69 -12.99
CA GLY A 1034 -5.17 -31.52 -12.65
C GLY A 1034 -5.90 -32.76 -12.14
N GLY A 1035 -5.21 -33.90 -12.06
CA GLY A 1035 -5.80 -35.19 -11.65
C GLY A 1035 -6.38 -35.99 -12.81
N ARG A 1036 -5.95 -35.70 -14.04
CA ARG A 1036 -6.43 -36.33 -15.28
C ARG A 1036 -5.69 -37.64 -15.55
N GLU A 1037 -6.44 -38.72 -15.72
CA GLU A 1037 -5.89 -40.04 -16.02
C GLU A 1037 -5.29 -40.10 -17.43
N ILE A 1038 -4.22 -40.89 -17.61
CA ILE A 1038 -3.69 -41.21 -18.95
C ILE A 1038 -4.49 -42.38 -19.52
N VAL A 1039 -5.19 -42.13 -20.63
CA VAL A 1039 -6.04 -43.14 -21.27
C VAL A 1039 -5.34 -43.87 -22.42
N ARG A 1040 -4.26 -43.29 -22.96
CA ARG A 1040 -3.48 -43.91 -24.05
C ARG A 1040 -2.05 -43.37 -24.12
N VAL A 1041 -1.11 -44.26 -24.43
CA VAL A 1041 0.26 -43.90 -24.87
C VAL A 1041 0.50 -44.53 -26.23
N ASP A 1042 0.92 -43.71 -27.19
CA ASP A 1042 1.23 -44.12 -28.54
C ASP A 1042 2.75 -44.04 -28.75
N ILE A 1043 3.32 -45.07 -29.37
CA ILE A 1043 4.74 -45.14 -29.73
C ILE A 1043 4.90 -45.37 -31.22
N SER A 1044 5.89 -44.71 -31.80
CA SER A 1044 6.26 -44.82 -33.21
C SER A 1044 7.71 -45.27 -33.32
N THR A 1045 8.01 -46.10 -34.32
CA THR A 1045 9.37 -46.53 -34.68
C THR A 1045 9.92 -45.80 -35.91
N ASP A 1046 9.13 -44.93 -36.55
CA ASP A 1046 9.44 -44.28 -37.83
C ASP A 1046 9.31 -42.75 -37.77
N ASP A 1047 9.67 -42.16 -36.63
CA ASP A 1047 9.63 -40.72 -36.36
C ASP A 1047 8.21 -40.10 -36.41
N GLY A 1048 7.21 -40.86 -35.96
CA GLY A 1048 5.83 -40.39 -35.80
C GLY A 1048 4.95 -40.53 -37.05
N ARG A 1049 5.37 -41.29 -38.07
CA ARG A 1049 4.54 -41.51 -39.28
C ARG A 1049 3.48 -42.59 -39.04
N THR A 1050 3.85 -43.67 -38.36
CA THR A 1050 2.96 -44.74 -37.91
C THR A 1050 3.03 -44.90 -36.39
N TRP A 1051 1.95 -45.39 -35.78
CA TRP A 1051 1.78 -45.41 -34.33
C TRP A 1051 1.18 -46.74 -33.88
N ASP A 1052 1.80 -47.34 -32.88
CA ASP A 1052 1.28 -48.47 -32.12
C ASP A 1052 0.89 -48.03 -30.71
N GLN A 1053 0.03 -48.80 -30.06
CA GLN A 1053 -0.38 -48.54 -28.69
C GLN A 1053 0.55 -49.26 -27.71
N ALA A 1054 1.12 -48.51 -26.78
CA ALA A 1054 1.88 -49.08 -25.67
C ALA A 1054 0.93 -49.67 -24.61
N GLU A 1055 1.39 -50.73 -23.94
CA GLU A 1055 0.71 -51.29 -22.78
C GLU A 1055 0.86 -50.35 -21.59
N LEU A 1056 -0.25 -49.87 -21.03
CA LEU A 1056 -0.24 -49.10 -19.79
C LEU A 1056 -0.07 -50.07 -18.61
N VAL A 1057 0.98 -49.89 -17.82
CA VAL A 1057 1.24 -50.66 -16.62
C VAL A 1057 0.29 -50.17 -15.52
N PRO A 1058 -0.57 -51.04 -14.95
CA PRO A 1058 -1.49 -50.64 -13.90
C PRO A 1058 -0.78 -49.97 -12.73
N ALA A 1059 -1.41 -48.95 -12.16
CA ALA A 1059 -0.89 -48.31 -10.95
C ALA A 1059 -0.82 -49.31 -9.80
N ASP A 1060 0.22 -49.21 -8.97
CA ASP A 1060 0.44 -50.09 -7.82
C ASP A 1060 -0.71 -49.97 -6.79
N ALA A 1061 -0.88 -50.97 -5.93
CA ALA A 1061 -1.79 -50.93 -4.78
C ALA A 1061 -1.49 -49.76 -3.82
N GLU A 1062 -0.30 -49.17 -3.93
CA GLU A 1062 0.11 -47.96 -3.24
C GLU A 1062 -0.47 -46.67 -3.83
N ASN A 1063 -1.20 -46.69 -4.95
CA ASN A 1063 -1.85 -45.51 -5.50
C ASN A 1063 -3.02 -45.05 -4.59
N ARG A 1064 -2.84 -43.93 -3.89
CA ARG A 1064 -3.81 -43.36 -2.95
C ARG A 1064 -4.14 -41.93 -3.35
N GLY A 1065 -5.42 -41.56 -3.35
CA GLY A 1065 -5.86 -40.20 -3.63
C GLY A 1065 -7.29 -40.13 -4.13
N SER A 1066 -7.83 -38.93 -4.18
CA SER A 1066 -9.19 -38.64 -4.66
C SER A 1066 -9.28 -38.56 -6.19
N LYS A 1067 -8.16 -38.39 -6.90
CA LYS A 1067 -8.07 -38.33 -8.38
C LYS A 1067 -6.78 -38.98 -8.88
N ALA A 1068 -6.56 -39.03 -10.20
CA ALA A 1068 -5.36 -39.58 -10.82
C ALA A 1068 -4.15 -38.63 -10.68
N TRP A 1069 -3.53 -38.64 -9.48
CA TRP A 1069 -2.40 -37.76 -9.15
C TRP A 1069 -1.03 -38.33 -9.56
N CYS A 1070 -0.97 -39.62 -9.90
CA CYS A 1070 0.25 -40.34 -10.21
C CYS A 1070 0.49 -40.40 -11.72
N TRP A 1071 1.75 -40.57 -12.12
CA TRP A 1071 2.11 -40.99 -13.47
C TRP A 1071 1.58 -42.39 -13.79
N THR A 1072 1.57 -42.71 -15.08
CA THR A 1072 1.28 -44.03 -15.61
C THR A 1072 2.53 -44.52 -16.33
N HIS A 1073 3.03 -45.69 -15.93
CA HIS A 1073 4.12 -46.33 -16.66
C HIS A 1073 3.57 -47.04 -17.89
N TRP A 1074 4.38 -47.16 -18.92
CA TRP A 1074 4.00 -47.86 -20.13
C TRP A 1074 5.16 -48.69 -20.67
N ARG A 1075 4.82 -49.74 -21.42
CA ARG A 1075 5.78 -50.66 -22.03
C ARG A 1075 5.39 -50.96 -23.48
N TYR A 1076 6.40 -51.11 -24.33
CA TYR A 1076 6.24 -51.59 -25.70
C TYR A 1076 7.35 -52.58 -26.07
N GLN A 1077 7.02 -53.58 -26.89
CA GLN A 1077 7.96 -54.59 -27.35
C GLN A 1077 8.20 -54.45 -28.85
N ILE A 1078 9.46 -54.33 -29.25
CA ILE A 1078 9.88 -54.16 -30.64
C ILE A 1078 10.72 -55.38 -31.04
N PRO A 1079 10.48 -56.02 -32.20
CA PRO A 1079 11.40 -57.02 -32.73
C PRO A 1079 12.80 -56.42 -32.92
N ALA A 1080 13.88 -57.08 -32.47
CA ALA A 1080 15.23 -56.53 -32.54
C ALA A 1080 15.69 -56.20 -33.98
N SER A 1081 15.12 -56.88 -34.98
CA SER A 1081 15.32 -56.61 -36.41
C SER A 1081 14.83 -55.23 -36.85
N GLU A 1082 13.82 -54.68 -36.17
CA GLU A 1082 13.17 -53.40 -36.48
C GLU A 1082 13.68 -52.25 -35.59
N PHE A 1083 14.46 -52.58 -34.56
CA PHE A 1083 14.96 -51.62 -33.59
C PHE A 1083 16.18 -50.81 -34.09
N ARG A 1084 17.07 -51.40 -34.91
CA ARG A 1084 18.31 -50.71 -35.33
C ARG A 1084 18.04 -49.61 -36.35
N GLY A 1085 18.52 -48.39 -36.07
CA GLY A 1085 18.43 -47.26 -36.99
C GLY A 1085 17.06 -46.60 -37.06
N CYS A 1086 16.15 -46.98 -36.16
CA CYS A 1086 14.81 -46.41 -36.07
C CYS A 1086 14.81 -45.14 -35.20
N VAL A 1087 13.75 -44.33 -35.31
CA VAL A 1087 13.58 -43.13 -34.47
C VAL A 1087 12.32 -43.35 -33.65
N LEU A 1088 12.54 -43.64 -32.37
CA LEU A 1088 11.42 -43.84 -31.46
C LEU A 1088 10.79 -42.50 -31.14
N ALA A 1089 9.47 -42.37 -31.28
CA ALA A 1089 8.71 -41.20 -30.82
C ALA A 1089 7.56 -41.65 -29.90
N VAL A 1090 7.34 -40.94 -28.79
CA VAL A 1090 6.22 -41.24 -27.86
C VAL A 1090 5.36 -40.02 -27.58
N LYS A 1091 4.04 -40.25 -27.49
CA LYS A 1091 3.03 -39.27 -27.07
C LYS A 1091 1.96 -39.92 -26.20
N ALA A 1092 1.44 -39.17 -25.22
CA ALA A 1092 0.33 -39.58 -24.37
C ALA A 1092 -0.94 -38.78 -24.67
N THR A 1093 -2.08 -39.36 -24.29
CA THR A 1093 -3.41 -38.74 -24.33
C THR A 1093 -4.07 -38.90 -22.96
N ASP A 1094 -4.56 -37.81 -22.38
CA ASP A 1094 -5.29 -37.83 -21.09
C ASP A 1094 -6.80 -38.04 -21.27
N GLU A 1095 -7.54 -38.20 -20.16
CA GLU A 1095 -8.99 -38.44 -20.15
C GLU A 1095 -9.82 -37.31 -20.77
N ALA A 1096 -9.28 -36.09 -20.83
CA ALA A 1096 -9.88 -34.95 -21.51
C ALA A 1096 -9.43 -34.86 -22.98
N TYR A 1097 -8.72 -35.88 -23.47
CA TYR A 1097 -8.15 -35.98 -24.81
C TYR A 1097 -7.16 -34.87 -25.16
N ASN A 1098 -6.53 -34.24 -24.16
CA ASN A 1098 -5.35 -33.43 -24.43
C ASN A 1098 -4.23 -34.35 -24.91
N THR A 1099 -3.46 -33.89 -25.91
CA THR A 1099 -2.31 -34.63 -26.45
C THR A 1099 -1.09 -33.73 -26.55
N GLN A 1100 0.08 -34.36 -26.73
CA GLN A 1100 1.35 -33.66 -26.86
C GLN A 1100 1.56 -33.12 -28.27
N PRO A 1101 2.15 -31.91 -28.42
CA PRO A 1101 2.49 -31.37 -29.74
C PRO A 1101 3.63 -32.17 -30.39
N GLU A 1102 3.67 -32.14 -31.72
CA GLU A 1102 4.66 -32.89 -32.51
C GLU A 1102 6.09 -32.41 -32.29
N THR A 1103 6.30 -31.09 -32.29
CA THR A 1103 7.63 -30.46 -32.14
C THR A 1103 7.60 -29.34 -31.11
N HIS A 1104 8.76 -28.99 -30.56
CA HIS A 1104 8.88 -27.86 -29.65
C HIS A 1104 8.72 -26.50 -30.34
N GLY A 1105 8.81 -26.41 -31.68
CA GLY A 1105 8.83 -25.13 -32.39
C GLY A 1105 7.57 -24.29 -32.15
N SER A 1106 6.41 -24.93 -32.06
CA SER A 1106 5.12 -24.26 -31.80
C SER A 1106 4.91 -23.85 -30.34
N ILE A 1107 5.65 -24.47 -29.41
CA ILE A 1107 5.54 -24.25 -27.96
C ILE A 1107 6.82 -23.67 -27.36
N TYR A 1108 7.75 -23.24 -28.21
CA TYR A 1108 9.03 -22.68 -27.79
C TYR A 1108 8.77 -21.44 -26.92
N ASN A 1109 9.50 -21.36 -25.82
CA ASN A 1109 9.53 -20.18 -24.98
C ASN A 1109 10.93 -20.02 -24.41
N VAL A 1110 11.36 -18.77 -24.23
CA VAL A 1110 12.73 -18.45 -23.81
C VAL A 1110 13.12 -19.07 -22.47
N ARG A 1111 12.16 -19.40 -21.59
CA ARG A 1111 12.41 -20.07 -20.30
C ARG A 1111 12.53 -21.58 -20.40
N GLY A 1112 12.21 -22.18 -21.54
CA GLY A 1112 12.21 -23.62 -21.72
C GLY A 1112 11.25 -24.37 -20.78
N ASN A 1113 10.15 -23.71 -20.38
CA ASN A 1113 9.12 -24.32 -19.54
C ASN A 1113 8.15 -25.13 -20.41
N LEU A 1114 7.49 -26.14 -19.82
CA LEU A 1114 6.46 -26.96 -20.48
C LEU A 1114 6.96 -27.63 -21.78
N ALA A 1115 8.17 -28.19 -21.74
CA ALA A 1115 8.76 -28.92 -22.86
C ALA A 1115 8.10 -30.31 -23.05
N THR A 1116 6.87 -30.31 -23.57
CA THR A 1116 6.02 -31.50 -23.64
C THR A 1116 5.82 -32.05 -25.05
N ALA A 1117 6.58 -31.61 -26.05
CA ALA A 1117 6.50 -32.21 -27.39
C ALA A 1117 6.90 -33.71 -27.36
N TRP A 1118 6.58 -34.46 -28.41
CA TRP A 1118 6.90 -35.89 -28.49
C TRP A 1118 8.37 -36.14 -28.15
N HIS A 1119 8.62 -37.07 -27.25
CA HIS A 1119 10.00 -37.44 -26.91
C HIS A 1119 10.53 -38.35 -28.00
N ARG A 1120 11.72 -38.02 -28.52
CA ARG A 1120 12.37 -38.77 -29.59
C ARG A 1120 13.69 -39.35 -29.13
N VAL A 1121 13.92 -40.62 -29.42
CA VAL A 1121 15.19 -41.31 -29.16
C VAL A 1121 15.67 -41.96 -30.44
N GLN A 1122 16.84 -41.54 -30.91
CA GLN A 1122 17.54 -42.18 -32.02
C GLN A 1122 18.27 -43.42 -31.48
N VAL A 1123 18.04 -44.58 -32.09
CA VAL A 1123 18.60 -45.88 -31.68
C VAL A 1123 19.44 -46.55 -32.75
#